data_AF-A0A1I0A0V4-F1
#
_entry.id   AF-A0A1I0A0V4-F1
#
_cell.length_a   1.000
_cell.length_b   1.000
_cell.length_c   1.000
_cell.angle_alpha   90.00
_cell.angle_beta   90.00
_cell.angle_gamma   90.00
#
_symmetry.space_group_name_H-M   'P 1'
#
loop_
_entity.id
_entity.type
_entity.pdbx_description
1 polymer ?
#
loop_
_entity_poly.entity_id
_entity_poly.type
_entity_poly.pdbx_seq_one_letter_code
_entity_poly.pdbx_strand_id
1 'polypeptide(L)'
;MALMVCPDCGKNVSSRVSACPNCGCPSEFFVEDSNTSEENQEVKAVSSDDNEKKQEKSQHTEIQQGLGFKLGKQDIVFGQEVLFFCEEKNNLDMRRQYLVSEYAKGVNSCKSFDSFISNSINAAQKAIDTEIEYIIEKLVEHKVFSYSGAAIKDQASNYLIFERTDAVDAIMNQIDDVDNYAKKLAQQRAYERNSRSQWQGGGFGLKGAIKGAVTAGALNMATGAMRGIGDSFTDSADKADVQRRVEAINNSSNKNLVINELNNSLYVLSCVYYTILDKETGISSDLVLGENRKEAKAILGNLQRVSDKEQKYNLLFEVLKKDPFNPEVIFQLLNDCGELNIPFEEAKKIAKMIQPQTYVAWLDSGALNTALGFFSGGVDENRINDCIKFGQEMDFLTKDLYCTFTDDDEYKKNGYSTLQRLQIDFLKLLISKELELNLKNKGDASQPDVLIGQNEENLTEVFEIIFNTCEKYHIWKSSAEWDLQDYFSQENCAGVKEYVSVWNGLRVSSLTVDGISFNNMPDADLYRKEKKVYTKVYKENIGYGVFESGQLQETLNLLIGCNFKNENILSRINDLKARHSYLENHEKTKQYEIGRKMVAALLKNKVNNLYVYGEPEFLQLAEKAKSMEKISQEGTTYFPLAIYDNKESAEKINGYVLTEATFYNCNYLIDIGRKTVDLNEITGISLNGKNIIFALSSESQVKMKMPEDALIIVDVMADVLLGNNDGVFNEVTISEEIEHQFDELATEQTVFCTSCGRKIPKDVNFCTFCGAPNQYH
;
A
#
# COMPACT_ATOMS: atom_id res chain seq x y z
N MET A 1 -12.23 31.36 51.23
CA MET A 1 -12.13 30.13 52.05
C MET A 1 -10.83 29.47 51.66
N ALA A 2 -9.94 29.17 52.61
CA ALA A 2 -8.67 28.53 52.27
C ALA A 2 -8.95 27.12 51.71
N LEU A 3 -8.53 26.91 50.46
CA LEU A 3 -8.52 25.60 49.82
C LEU A 3 -7.15 24.98 50.07
N MET A 4 -7.12 23.74 50.51
CA MET A 4 -5.88 22.97 50.68
C MET A 4 -5.81 21.91 49.59
N VAL A 5 -4.61 21.55 49.16
CA VAL A 5 -4.42 20.53 48.12
C VAL A 5 -4.26 19.16 48.79
N CYS A 6 -5.03 18.17 48.35
CA CYS A 6 -4.84 16.78 48.77
C CYS A 6 -3.57 16.22 48.13
N PRO A 7 -2.59 15.72 48.92
CA PRO A 7 -1.33 15.22 48.36
C PRO A 7 -1.52 13.95 47.50
N ASP A 8 -2.54 13.14 47.78
CA ASP A 8 -2.73 11.86 47.09
C ASP A 8 -3.39 11.99 45.72
N CYS A 9 -4.25 12.99 45.52
CA CYS A 9 -4.99 13.15 44.26
C CYS A 9 -4.90 14.54 43.62
N GLY A 10 -4.17 15.47 44.25
CA GLY A 10 -3.92 16.81 43.72
C GLY A 10 -5.15 17.73 43.64
N LYS A 11 -6.30 17.33 44.19
CA LYS A 11 -7.53 18.14 44.14
C LYS A 11 -7.60 19.12 45.31
N ASN A 12 -8.18 20.29 45.03
CA ASN A 12 -8.48 21.31 46.03
C ASN A 12 -9.65 20.87 46.92
N VAL A 13 -9.43 20.91 48.23
CA VAL A 13 -10.37 20.47 49.25
C VAL A 13 -10.56 21.57 50.30
N SER A 14 -11.77 21.68 50.84
CA SER A 14 -12.05 22.64 51.92
C SER A 14 -11.28 22.28 53.19
N SER A 15 -10.69 23.27 53.89
CA SER A 15 -9.98 23.05 55.15
C SER A 15 -10.81 22.53 56.33
N ARG A 16 -12.14 22.35 56.15
CA ARG A 16 -13.06 21.87 57.21
C ARG A 16 -13.41 20.38 57.11
N VAL A 17 -13.01 19.68 56.06
CA VAL A 17 -13.30 18.24 55.92
C VAL A 17 -12.29 17.43 56.71
N SER A 18 -12.72 16.35 57.37
CA SER A 18 -11.83 15.45 58.13
C SER A 18 -11.06 14.46 57.26
N ALA A 19 -11.48 14.30 55.99
CA ALA A 19 -10.81 13.50 54.97
C ALA A 19 -11.22 13.97 53.56
N CYS A 20 -10.40 13.69 52.56
CA CYS A 20 -10.64 14.08 51.18
C CYS A 20 -11.87 13.33 50.65
N PRO A 21 -12.94 14.02 50.20
CA PRO A 21 -14.13 13.36 49.71
C PRO A 21 -13.89 12.59 48.40
N ASN A 22 -12.75 12.82 47.74
CA ASN A 22 -12.42 12.20 46.47
C ASN A 22 -11.56 10.93 46.58
N CYS A 23 -10.72 10.79 47.62
CA CYS A 23 -9.83 9.63 47.78
C CYS A 23 -9.74 9.07 49.21
N GLY A 24 -10.33 9.73 50.21
CA GLY A 24 -10.30 9.29 51.61
C GLY A 24 -9.04 9.69 52.40
N CYS A 25 -8.11 10.43 51.81
CA CYS A 25 -6.90 10.93 52.49
C CYS A 25 -7.25 11.78 53.72
N PRO A 26 -6.79 11.46 54.95
CA PRO A 26 -7.07 12.24 56.15
C PRO A 26 -6.59 13.68 56.05
N SER A 27 -7.35 14.62 56.63
CA SER A 27 -7.09 16.06 56.49
C SER A 27 -5.78 16.53 57.12
N GLU A 28 -5.19 15.74 58.01
CA GLU A 28 -3.89 16.02 58.64
C GLU A 28 -2.71 16.03 57.64
N PHE A 29 -2.90 15.50 56.43
CA PHE A 29 -1.89 15.46 55.37
C PHE A 29 -2.05 16.54 54.30
N PHE A 30 -3.03 17.44 54.43
CA PHE A 30 -3.26 18.46 53.42
C PHE A 30 -2.21 19.58 53.52
N VAL A 31 -1.75 20.07 52.37
CA VAL A 31 -0.76 21.14 52.30
C VAL A 31 -1.47 22.45 51.92
N GLU A 32 -1.16 23.53 52.66
CA GLU A 32 -1.69 24.86 52.35
C GLU A 32 -1.03 25.43 51.09
N ASP A 33 -1.85 25.92 50.16
CA ASP A 33 -1.39 26.47 48.88
C ASP A 33 -0.98 27.93 49.05
N SER A 34 0.33 28.20 49.10
CA SER A 34 0.88 29.55 49.25
C SER A 34 1.29 30.12 47.88
N ASN A 35 0.34 30.76 47.18
CA ASN A 35 0.58 31.95 46.35
C ASN A 35 -0.70 32.41 45.62
N THR A 36 -1.43 33.37 46.20
CA THR A 36 -1.77 34.64 45.53
C THR A 36 -2.51 35.61 46.45
N SER A 37 -2.28 36.89 46.17
CA SER A 37 -3.07 38.10 46.43
C SER A 37 -2.86 38.85 47.76
N GLU A 38 -2.13 39.97 47.67
CA GLU A 38 -2.53 41.21 48.34
C GLU A 38 -2.79 42.27 47.28
N GLU A 39 -4.05 42.68 47.14
CA GLU A 39 -4.41 44.08 46.88
C GLU A 39 -5.93 44.28 47.10
N ASN A 40 -6.29 45.06 48.13
CA ASN A 40 -6.92 46.39 47.98
C ASN A 40 -7.87 46.76 49.12
N GLN A 41 -7.69 48.00 49.60
CA GLN A 41 -8.65 49.04 50.03
C GLN A 41 -7.91 49.96 51.02
N GLU A 42 -7.94 51.30 50.96
CA GLU A 42 -9.11 52.17 50.91
C GLU A 42 -8.69 53.65 50.67
N VAL A 43 -9.65 54.49 50.26
CA VAL A 43 -9.53 55.92 49.91
C VAL A 43 -9.85 56.85 51.10
N LYS A 44 -9.07 57.93 51.33
CA LYS A 44 -9.55 59.32 51.60
C LYS A 44 -8.46 60.37 51.98
N ALA A 45 -8.53 61.50 51.26
CA ALA A 45 -8.48 62.92 51.70
C ALA A 45 -7.16 63.67 52.07
N VAL A 46 -6.88 64.73 51.26
CA VAL A 46 -6.45 66.14 51.61
C VAL A 46 -5.01 66.29 52.19
N SER A 47 -4.08 67.18 51.80
CA SER A 47 -4.06 68.55 51.23
C SER A 47 -2.70 68.95 50.61
N SER A 48 -2.73 69.98 49.76
CA SER A 48 -1.83 71.16 49.62
C SER A 48 -0.34 71.06 49.21
N ASP A 49 -0.07 71.79 48.11
CA ASP A 49 0.99 72.77 47.86
C ASP A 49 2.32 72.38 47.18
N ASP A 50 2.39 72.85 45.93
CA ASP A 50 3.38 73.76 45.33
C ASP A 50 4.83 73.34 45.05
N ASN A 51 5.06 73.33 43.73
CA ASN A 51 6.13 73.99 42.97
C ASN A 51 7.50 73.33 42.74
N GLU A 52 7.73 73.15 41.43
CA GLU A 52 8.98 73.32 40.69
C GLU A 52 10.14 72.35 40.96
N LYS A 53 10.32 71.44 39.99
CA LYS A 53 11.53 71.44 39.15
C LYS A 53 11.32 70.63 37.87
N LYS A 54 11.31 71.34 36.75
CA LYS A 54 11.71 70.82 35.43
C LYS A 54 13.16 70.35 35.54
N GLN A 55 13.42 69.08 35.31
CA GLN A 55 14.54 68.57 34.50
C GLN A 55 14.47 67.04 34.43
N GLU A 56 14.54 66.55 33.19
CA GLU A 56 14.98 65.21 32.78
C GLU A 56 14.14 64.00 33.18
N LYS A 57 13.34 63.53 32.21
CA LYS A 57 13.28 62.10 31.83
C LYS A 57 12.76 61.95 30.39
N SER A 58 13.60 62.35 29.45
CA SER A 58 13.73 61.66 28.17
C SER A 58 14.45 60.33 28.42
N GLN A 59 13.68 59.27 28.61
CA GLN A 59 14.11 57.90 28.30
C GLN A 59 13.13 57.49 27.21
N HIS A 60 13.41 57.71 25.92
CA HIS A 60 14.32 56.86 25.14
C HIS A 60 14.33 55.44 25.70
N THR A 61 13.21 54.74 25.52
CA THR A 61 13.23 53.29 25.39
C THR A 61 14.17 52.96 24.25
N GLU A 62 15.22 52.21 24.55
CA GLU A 62 16.17 51.70 23.57
C GLU A 62 15.40 51.06 22.41
N ILE A 63 15.62 51.54 21.19
CA ILE A 63 15.16 50.86 19.98
C ILE A 63 15.97 49.57 19.89
N GLN A 64 15.34 48.47 20.31
CA GLN A 64 15.93 47.13 20.30
C GLN A 64 16.22 46.69 18.87
N GLN A 65 17.45 46.22 18.64
CA GLN A 65 18.05 45.99 17.32
C GLN A 65 17.38 44.83 16.57
N GLY A 66 17.05 45.02 15.29
CA GLY A 66 16.65 43.95 14.37
C GLY A 66 17.80 43.01 14.01
N LEU A 67 17.51 41.89 13.33
CA LEU A 67 18.52 40.89 12.97
C LEU A 67 18.99 41.10 11.53
N GLY A 68 20.30 41.30 11.36
CA GLY A 68 20.95 41.53 10.08
C GLY A 68 21.50 40.27 9.42
N PHE A 69 21.33 40.16 8.10
CA PHE A 69 21.88 39.11 7.24
C PHE A 69 22.70 39.72 6.12
N LYS A 70 23.79 39.06 5.74
CA LYS A 70 24.46 39.37 4.49
C LYS A 70 23.59 38.88 3.33
N LEU A 71 23.45 39.70 2.28
CA LEU A 71 22.75 39.32 1.06
C LEU A 71 23.45 39.93 -0.16
N GLY A 72 24.44 39.23 -0.72
CA GLY A 72 25.29 39.72 -1.79
C GLY A 72 26.05 40.99 -1.37
N LYS A 73 25.80 42.09 -2.07
CA LYS A 73 26.51 43.36 -1.83
C LYS A 73 25.94 44.20 -0.68
N GLN A 74 24.73 43.93 -0.21
CA GLN A 74 24.07 44.69 0.87
C GLN A 74 23.80 43.81 2.09
N ASP A 75 23.51 44.46 3.22
CA ASP A 75 23.01 43.80 4.42
C ASP A 75 21.50 44.04 4.51
N ILE A 76 20.73 42.97 4.71
CA ILE A 76 19.29 43.05 4.95
C ILE A 76 19.02 42.94 6.44
N VAL A 77 18.23 43.86 6.99
CA VAL A 77 17.85 43.87 8.40
C VAL A 77 16.36 43.64 8.50
N PHE A 78 15.97 42.60 9.24
CA PHE A 78 14.58 42.31 9.57
C PHE A 78 14.27 42.87 10.96
N GLY A 79 13.15 43.59 11.07
CA GLY A 79 12.66 44.14 12.33
C GLY A 79 12.15 43.06 13.29
N GLN A 80 11.86 43.46 14.53
CA GLN A 80 11.33 42.57 15.57
C GLN A 80 10.01 41.92 15.14
N GLU A 81 9.19 42.63 14.37
CA GLU A 81 7.93 42.13 13.81
C GLU A 81 8.11 40.90 12.93
N VAL A 82 9.15 40.89 12.08
CA VAL A 82 9.45 39.74 11.23
C VAL A 82 9.95 38.58 12.08
N LEU A 83 10.82 38.83 13.07
CA LEU A 83 11.36 37.76 13.91
C LEU A 83 10.28 37.14 14.78
N PHE A 84 9.40 37.97 15.35
CA PHE A 84 8.27 37.55 16.18
C PHE A 84 7.29 36.68 15.37
N PHE A 85 6.80 37.17 14.25
CA PHE A 85 5.82 36.41 13.45
C PHE A 85 6.42 35.24 12.68
N CYS A 86 7.75 35.17 12.54
CA CYS A 86 8.41 34.04 11.89
C CYS A 86 8.16 32.74 12.64
N GLU A 87 8.38 32.73 13.94
CA GLU A 87 8.16 31.54 14.78
C GLU A 87 6.67 31.16 14.80
N GLU A 88 5.81 32.13 15.06
CA GLU A 88 4.35 31.95 15.09
C GLU A 88 3.80 31.39 13.78
N LYS A 89 4.23 31.96 12.65
CA LYS A 89 3.79 31.51 11.32
C LYS A 89 4.25 30.11 11.01
N ASN A 90 5.50 29.77 11.33
CA ASN A 90 6.02 28.43 11.09
C ASN A 90 5.24 27.37 11.88
N ASN A 91 4.96 27.64 13.16
CA ASN A 91 4.18 26.74 14.01
C ASN A 91 2.77 26.50 13.46
N LEU A 92 2.05 27.57 13.11
CA LEU A 92 0.70 27.47 12.56
C LEU A 92 0.65 26.87 11.15
N ASP A 93 1.61 27.19 10.27
CA ASP A 93 1.66 26.60 8.92
C ASP A 93 1.91 25.08 8.99
N MET A 94 2.76 24.60 9.91
CA MET A 94 3.00 23.16 10.12
C MET A 94 1.75 22.44 10.62
N ARG A 95 1.10 23.00 11.64
CA ARG A 95 -0.14 22.43 12.19
C ARG A 95 -1.27 22.42 11.16
N ARG A 96 -1.41 23.50 10.38
CA ARG A 96 -2.36 23.54 9.27
C ARG A 96 -2.12 22.41 8.28
N GLN A 97 -0.89 22.22 7.82
CA GLN A 97 -0.55 21.14 6.88
C GLN A 97 -0.89 19.77 7.46
N TYR A 98 -0.56 19.53 8.73
CA TYR A 98 -0.89 18.30 9.43
C TYR A 98 -2.41 18.05 9.48
N LEU A 99 -3.19 19.00 10.00
CA LEU A 99 -4.64 18.88 10.13
C LEU A 99 -5.33 18.66 8.77
N VAL A 100 -4.89 19.38 7.74
CA VAL A 100 -5.39 19.21 6.37
C VAL A 100 -5.04 17.82 5.84
N SER A 101 -3.82 17.32 6.09
CA SER A 101 -3.40 16.00 5.62
C SER A 101 -4.20 14.86 6.27
N GLU A 102 -4.45 14.94 7.57
CA GLU A 102 -5.25 13.95 8.31
C GLU A 102 -6.71 13.98 7.87
N TYR A 103 -7.27 15.18 7.71
CA TYR A 103 -8.61 15.36 7.16
C TYR A 103 -8.72 14.79 5.73
N ALA A 104 -7.74 15.08 4.87
CA ALA A 104 -7.71 14.56 3.50
C ALA A 104 -7.66 13.03 3.46
N LYS A 105 -6.87 12.36 4.32
CA LYS A 105 -6.88 10.90 4.45
C LYS A 105 -8.28 10.37 4.78
N GLY A 106 -8.94 10.98 5.78
CA GLY A 106 -10.31 10.62 6.19
C GLY A 106 -11.32 10.78 5.05
N VAL A 107 -11.35 11.95 4.40
CA VAL A 107 -12.25 12.24 3.27
C VAL A 107 -11.98 11.32 2.08
N ASN A 108 -10.72 11.08 1.74
CA ASN A 108 -10.36 10.23 0.60
C ASN A 108 -10.74 8.77 0.82
N SER A 109 -10.72 8.28 2.06
CA SER A 109 -11.14 6.92 2.42
C SER A 109 -12.66 6.66 2.33
N CYS A 110 -13.48 7.71 2.22
CA CYS A 110 -14.94 7.58 2.20
C CYS A 110 -15.43 6.87 0.93
N LYS A 111 -16.12 5.74 1.12
CA LYS A 111 -16.65 4.90 0.04
C LYS A 111 -18.10 5.21 -0.34
N SER A 112 -18.89 5.74 0.58
CA SER A 112 -20.29 6.12 0.36
C SER A 112 -20.49 7.62 0.57
N PHE A 113 -21.53 8.16 -0.05
CA PHE A 113 -21.99 9.53 0.15
C PHE A 113 -22.24 9.86 1.62
N ASP A 114 -22.91 8.98 2.38
CA ASP A 114 -23.22 9.23 3.80
C ASP A 114 -21.96 9.38 4.64
N SER A 115 -20.97 8.51 4.40
CA SER A 115 -19.67 8.60 5.06
C SER A 115 -18.92 9.86 4.64
N PHE A 116 -19.01 10.24 3.36
CA PHE A 116 -18.38 11.46 2.85
C PHE A 116 -18.96 12.71 3.51
N ILE A 117 -20.28 12.93 3.47
CA ILE A 117 -20.92 14.12 4.08
C ILE A 117 -20.65 14.21 5.58
N SER A 118 -20.81 13.10 6.29
CA SER A 118 -20.63 13.06 7.74
C SER A 118 -19.18 13.35 8.14
N ASN A 119 -18.20 12.79 7.41
CA ASN A 119 -16.79 13.04 7.69
C ASN A 119 -16.37 14.45 7.24
N SER A 120 -16.85 14.93 6.09
CA SER A 120 -16.47 16.25 5.58
C SER A 120 -16.85 17.37 6.53
N ILE A 121 -18.05 17.34 7.12
CA ILE A 121 -18.50 18.40 8.02
C ILE A 121 -17.90 18.23 9.42
N ASN A 122 -18.09 17.07 10.05
CA ASN A 122 -17.73 16.89 11.45
C ASN A 122 -16.22 16.87 11.67
N ALA A 123 -15.46 16.21 10.78
CA ALA A 123 -14.00 16.14 10.93
C ALA A 123 -13.35 17.49 10.62
N ALA A 124 -13.86 18.24 9.64
CA ALA A 124 -13.38 19.60 9.36
C ALA A 124 -13.67 20.55 10.53
N GLN A 125 -14.89 20.55 11.08
CA GLN A 125 -15.22 21.39 12.22
C GLN A 125 -14.39 21.01 13.45
N LYS A 126 -14.17 19.70 13.69
CA LYS A 126 -13.28 19.25 14.75
C LYS A 126 -11.85 19.77 14.57
N ALA A 127 -11.31 19.71 13.34
CA ALA A 127 -9.97 20.24 13.06
C ALA A 127 -9.88 21.75 13.32
N ILE A 128 -10.91 22.52 12.92
CA ILE A 128 -10.99 23.96 13.22
C ILE A 128 -11.05 24.21 14.73
N ASP A 129 -11.87 23.45 15.45
CA ASP A 129 -12.05 23.60 16.90
C ASP A 129 -10.76 23.26 17.67
N THR A 130 -10.07 22.19 17.28
CA THR A 130 -8.75 21.84 17.81
C THR A 130 -7.71 22.94 17.56
N GLU A 131 -7.74 23.58 16.39
CA GLU A 131 -6.80 24.67 16.10
C GLU A 131 -7.15 25.96 16.86
N ILE A 132 -8.44 26.21 17.12
CA ILE A 132 -8.87 27.32 17.99
C ILE A 132 -8.35 27.12 19.42
N GLU A 133 -8.44 25.91 19.96
CA GLU A 133 -7.91 25.58 21.28
C GLU A 133 -6.40 25.86 21.35
N TYR A 134 -5.64 25.39 20.35
CA TYR A 134 -4.21 25.67 20.24
C TYR A 134 -3.90 27.18 20.17
N ILE A 135 -4.67 27.95 19.39
CA ILE A 135 -4.48 29.40 19.29
C ILE A 135 -4.76 30.08 20.64
N ILE A 136 -5.76 29.63 21.39
CA ILE A 136 -6.02 30.17 22.73
C ILE A 136 -4.83 29.89 23.66
N GLU A 137 -4.26 28.69 23.61
CA GLU A 137 -3.04 28.36 24.37
C GLU A 137 -1.88 29.28 23.99
N LYS A 138 -1.67 29.54 22.69
CA LYS A 138 -0.65 30.49 22.22
C LYS A 138 -0.91 31.93 22.64
N LEU A 139 -2.16 32.39 22.59
CA LEU A 139 -2.52 33.71 23.13
C LEU A 139 -2.19 33.80 24.63
N VAL A 140 -2.45 32.75 25.40
CA VAL A 140 -2.11 32.66 26.83
C VAL A 140 -0.59 32.72 27.05
N GLU A 141 0.22 32.03 26.23
CA GLU A 141 1.68 32.12 26.25
C GLU A 141 2.18 33.57 26.02
N HIS A 142 1.52 34.29 25.11
CA HIS A 142 1.76 35.73 24.85
C HIS A 142 1.11 36.67 25.89
N LYS A 143 0.57 36.13 26.98
CA LYS A 143 -0.10 36.86 28.08
C LYS A 143 -1.37 37.60 27.65
N VAL A 144 -2.06 37.11 26.62
CA VAL A 144 -3.36 37.59 26.13
C VAL A 144 -4.47 36.67 26.66
N PHE A 145 -5.25 37.15 27.63
CA PHE A 145 -6.29 36.36 28.33
C PHE A 145 -7.73 36.74 27.95
N SER A 146 -7.93 37.72 27.08
CA SER A 146 -9.21 38.37 26.81
C SER A 146 -10.08 37.69 25.74
N TYR A 147 -9.61 36.60 25.12
CA TYR A 147 -10.29 35.90 24.03
C TYR A 147 -10.74 34.50 24.44
N SER A 148 -11.93 34.11 23.98
CA SER A 148 -12.46 32.75 24.09
C SER A 148 -12.65 32.15 22.70
N GLY A 149 -12.74 30.82 22.60
CA GLY A 149 -12.96 30.16 21.31
C GLY A 149 -14.25 30.59 20.62
N ALA A 150 -15.30 30.89 21.39
CA ALA A 150 -16.54 31.45 20.84
C ALA A 150 -16.32 32.84 20.22
N ALA A 151 -15.59 33.72 20.91
CA ALA A 151 -15.28 35.05 20.41
C ALA A 151 -14.41 35.01 19.13
N ILE A 152 -13.48 34.06 19.03
CA ILE A 152 -12.67 33.84 17.82
C ILE A 152 -13.55 33.37 16.65
N LYS A 153 -14.44 32.38 16.89
CA LYS A 153 -15.38 31.89 15.86
C LYS A 153 -16.28 33.00 15.30
N ASP A 154 -16.75 33.90 16.15
CA ASP A 154 -17.65 34.98 15.75
C ASP A 154 -16.98 36.01 14.82
N GLN A 155 -15.66 36.21 14.92
CA GLN A 155 -14.93 37.17 14.05
C GLN A 155 -14.92 36.76 12.57
N ALA A 156 -14.98 35.46 12.26
CA ALA A 156 -14.92 34.94 10.90
C ALA A 156 -15.87 33.75 10.69
N SER A 157 -17.12 33.88 11.13
CA SER A 157 -18.08 32.76 11.20
C SER A 157 -18.34 32.02 9.87
N ASN A 158 -18.19 32.67 8.71
CA ASN A 158 -18.35 32.01 7.40
C ASN A 158 -17.19 31.06 7.05
N TYR A 159 -16.03 31.21 7.70
CA TYR A 159 -14.86 30.36 7.50
C TYR A 159 -14.65 29.40 8.67
N LEU A 160 -14.98 29.81 9.90
CA LEU A 160 -14.72 29.04 11.12
C LEU A 160 -15.89 28.15 11.55
N ILE A 161 -17.04 28.29 10.89
CA ILE A 161 -18.14 27.32 10.97
C ILE A 161 -18.22 26.64 9.61
N PHE A 162 -17.64 25.44 9.52
CA PHE A 162 -17.42 24.75 8.24
C PHE A 162 -18.74 24.50 7.49
N GLU A 163 -19.83 24.25 8.21
CA GLU A 163 -21.19 24.10 7.66
C GLU A 163 -21.71 25.33 6.90
N ARG A 164 -21.12 26.52 7.12
CA ARG A 164 -21.53 27.78 6.50
C ARG A 164 -20.66 28.19 5.31
N THR A 165 -19.74 27.32 4.91
CA THR A 165 -18.79 27.59 3.82
C THR A 165 -19.43 27.39 2.45
N ASP A 166 -18.93 28.11 1.45
CA ASP A 166 -19.40 27.99 0.06
C ASP A 166 -19.19 26.57 -0.50
N ALA A 167 -18.18 25.84 -0.02
CA ALA A 167 -17.94 24.45 -0.39
C ALA A 167 -19.09 23.52 0.02
N VAL A 168 -19.61 23.71 1.24
CA VAL A 168 -20.76 22.96 1.74
C VAL A 168 -22.01 23.35 0.94
N ASP A 169 -22.23 24.63 0.70
CA ASP A 169 -23.35 25.10 -0.13
C ASP A 169 -23.31 24.52 -1.56
N ALA A 170 -22.12 24.43 -2.17
CA ALA A 170 -21.95 23.82 -3.48
C ALA A 170 -22.31 22.32 -3.49
N ILE A 171 -21.99 21.59 -2.43
CA ILE A 171 -22.39 20.19 -2.27
C ILE A 171 -23.90 20.08 -2.04
N MET A 172 -24.48 20.94 -1.20
CA MET A 172 -25.93 20.97 -0.95
C MET A 172 -26.74 21.21 -2.21
N ASN A 173 -26.27 22.11 -3.09
CA ASN A 173 -26.89 22.35 -4.39
C ASN A 173 -26.90 21.08 -5.28
N GLN A 174 -25.85 20.26 -5.25
CA GLN A 174 -25.83 18.99 -5.98
C GLN A 174 -26.84 17.99 -5.42
N ILE A 175 -27.04 17.98 -4.09
CA ILE A 175 -28.04 17.12 -3.44
C ILE A 175 -29.46 17.58 -3.83
N ASP A 176 -29.70 18.89 -3.83
CA ASP A 176 -30.95 19.51 -4.29
C ASP A 176 -31.28 19.12 -5.75
N ASP A 177 -30.27 19.08 -6.63
CA ASP A 177 -30.45 18.65 -8.01
C ASP A 177 -30.89 17.18 -8.13
N VAL A 178 -30.34 16.30 -7.29
CA VAL A 178 -30.73 14.89 -7.23
C VAL A 178 -32.14 14.73 -6.67
N ASP A 179 -32.51 15.47 -5.64
CA ASP A 179 -33.87 15.48 -5.08
C ASP A 179 -34.89 16.00 -6.11
N ASN A 180 -34.57 17.08 -6.83
CA ASN A 180 -35.39 17.60 -7.91
C ASN A 180 -35.54 16.58 -9.06
N TYR A 181 -34.47 15.86 -9.41
CA TYR A 181 -34.52 14.79 -10.38
C TYR A 181 -35.43 13.65 -9.92
N ALA A 182 -35.28 13.18 -8.69
CA ALA A 182 -36.10 12.11 -8.11
C ALA A 182 -37.59 12.50 -8.10
N LYS A 183 -37.91 13.75 -7.73
CA LYS A 183 -39.27 14.31 -7.78
C LYS A 183 -39.84 14.35 -9.20
N LYS A 184 -39.08 14.80 -10.19
CA LYS A 184 -39.50 14.81 -11.61
C LYS A 184 -39.78 13.39 -12.12
N LEU A 185 -38.91 12.44 -11.79
CA LEU A 185 -39.08 11.04 -12.18
C LEU A 185 -40.35 10.45 -11.54
N ALA A 186 -40.61 10.74 -10.26
CA ALA A 186 -41.80 10.29 -9.55
C ALA A 186 -43.07 10.89 -10.17
N GLN A 187 -43.04 12.18 -10.52
CA GLN A 187 -44.13 12.85 -11.24
C GLN A 187 -44.37 12.25 -12.63
N GLN A 188 -43.31 11.92 -13.37
CA GLN A 188 -43.44 11.25 -14.67
C GLN A 188 -44.12 9.88 -14.52
N ARG A 189 -43.72 9.06 -13.54
CA ARG A 189 -44.36 7.76 -13.29
C ARG A 189 -45.80 7.91 -12.80
N ALA A 190 -46.08 8.93 -11.99
CA ALA A 190 -47.45 9.28 -11.60
C ALA A 190 -48.28 9.68 -12.83
N TYR A 191 -47.72 10.44 -13.78
CA TYR A 191 -48.37 10.79 -15.04
C TYR A 191 -48.61 9.58 -15.93
N GLU A 192 -47.63 8.68 -16.06
CA GLU A 192 -47.78 7.40 -16.77
C GLU A 192 -48.90 6.55 -16.17
N ARG A 193 -49.07 6.54 -14.83
CA ARG A 193 -50.21 5.90 -14.15
C ARG A 193 -51.52 6.64 -14.35
N ASN A 194 -51.49 7.97 -14.31
CA ASN A 194 -52.65 8.86 -14.45
C ASN A 194 -53.16 8.96 -15.89
N SER A 195 -52.44 8.41 -16.87
CA SER A 195 -52.99 8.11 -18.20
C SER A 195 -54.17 7.10 -18.16
N ARG A 196 -54.55 6.61 -16.96
CA ARG A 196 -55.78 5.83 -16.71
C ARG A 196 -56.83 6.45 -15.78
N SER A 197 -56.65 7.64 -15.21
CA SER A 197 -57.71 8.54 -14.67
C SER A 197 -57.13 9.66 -13.80
N GLN A 198 -57.81 10.81 -13.93
CA GLN A 198 -57.82 12.12 -13.24
C GLN A 198 -56.98 12.44 -11.97
N TRP A 199 -56.65 13.73 -11.92
CA TRP A 199 -55.77 14.50 -11.03
C TRP A 199 -56.39 14.91 -9.66
N GLN A 200 -55.55 15.07 -8.61
CA GLN A 200 -55.60 16.10 -7.54
C GLN A 200 -54.29 16.00 -6.71
N GLY A 201 -53.37 16.99 -6.72
CA GLY A 201 -53.26 18.13 -5.79
C GLY A 201 -51.98 17.94 -4.93
N GLY A 202 -50.88 18.67 -5.12
CA GLY A 202 -50.55 19.96 -4.48
C GLY A 202 -49.57 19.78 -3.30
N GLY A 203 -48.35 20.37 -3.32
CA GLY A 203 -47.46 20.33 -2.14
C GLY A 203 -46.01 20.83 -2.30
N PHE A 204 -45.81 22.13 -2.03
CA PHE A 204 -44.67 22.85 -1.42
C PHE A 204 -43.20 22.55 -1.79
N GLY A 205 -42.52 23.60 -2.27
CA GLY A 205 -41.08 23.66 -2.46
C GLY A 205 -40.30 23.69 -1.14
N LEU A 206 -39.17 22.98 -1.12
CA LEU A 206 -38.33 22.67 0.05
C LEU A 206 -37.49 23.85 0.58
N LYS A 207 -37.55 25.02 -0.06
CA LYS A 207 -36.73 26.20 0.30
C LYS A 207 -37.03 26.77 1.70
N GLY A 208 -38.06 26.29 2.40
CA GLY A 208 -38.47 26.80 3.71
C GLY A 208 -37.96 26.03 4.93
N ALA A 209 -37.40 24.83 4.79
CA ALA A 209 -37.05 23.97 5.94
C ALA A 209 -35.53 23.84 6.20
N ILE A 210 -34.68 24.40 5.35
CA ILE A 210 -33.24 24.11 5.33
C ILE A 210 -32.48 25.37 5.72
N LYS A 211 -32.36 25.61 7.03
CA LYS A 211 -31.28 26.46 7.56
C LYS A 211 -30.84 26.16 9.00
N GLY A 212 -31.05 24.92 9.46
CA GLY A 212 -30.51 24.44 10.73
C GLY A 212 -30.29 22.92 10.70
N ALA A 213 -29.06 22.48 11.00
CA ALA A 213 -28.53 21.11 10.94
C ALA A 213 -28.28 20.59 9.51
N VAL A 214 -27.16 21.02 8.90
CA VAL A 214 -26.76 20.65 7.53
C VAL A 214 -26.58 19.14 7.36
N THR A 215 -25.96 18.46 8.33
CA THR A 215 -25.77 16.99 8.29
C THR A 215 -27.10 16.23 8.33
N ALA A 216 -28.04 16.64 9.20
CA ALA A 216 -29.37 16.02 9.24
C ALA A 216 -30.22 16.41 8.02
N GLY A 217 -30.10 17.64 7.52
CA GLY A 217 -30.82 18.14 6.34
C GLY A 217 -30.42 17.42 5.06
N ALA A 218 -29.11 17.28 4.80
CA ALA A 218 -28.56 16.55 3.67
C ALA A 218 -28.89 15.05 3.74
N LEU A 219 -28.71 14.43 4.91
CA LEU A 219 -29.06 13.02 5.10
C LEU A 219 -30.58 12.81 4.96
N ASN A 220 -31.41 13.70 5.48
CA ASN A 220 -32.88 13.60 5.33
C ASN A 220 -33.34 13.89 3.91
N MET A 221 -32.64 14.73 3.15
CA MET A 221 -32.93 15.01 1.74
C MET A 221 -32.50 13.85 0.85
N ALA A 222 -31.28 13.33 1.03
CA ALA A 222 -30.81 12.13 0.33
C ALA A 222 -31.67 10.91 0.70
N THR A 223 -32.00 10.75 1.99
CA THR A 223 -32.92 9.72 2.46
C THR A 223 -34.35 9.99 1.98
N GLY A 224 -34.78 11.24 1.83
CA GLY A 224 -36.07 11.64 1.28
C GLY A 224 -36.20 11.31 -0.20
N ALA A 225 -35.14 11.55 -0.98
CA ALA A 225 -35.00 11.06 -2.34
C ALA A 225 -35.06 9.52 -2.35
N MET A 226 -34.37 8.83 -1.44
CA MET A 226 -34.41 7.37 -1.30
C MET A 226 -35.74 6.78 -0.76
N ARG A 227 -36.50 7.52 0.05
CA ARG A 227 -37.76 7.07 0.68
C ARG A 227 -38.99 7.42 -0.15
N GLY A 228 -39.01 8.57 -0.81
CA GLY A 228 -40.00 8.89 -1.84
C GLY A 228 -40.03 7.82 -2.93
N ILE A 229 -38.93 7.08 -3.09
CA ILE A 229 -38.79 5.95 -3.99
C ILE A 229 -39.54 4.68 -3.55
N GLY A 230 -39.81 4.48 -2.26
CA GLY A 230 -40.48 3.29 -1.72
C GLY A 230 -41.94 3.16 -2.17
N ASP A 231 -42.68 4.26 -2.10
CA ASP A 231 -44.13 4.28 -2.39
C ASP A 231 -44.45 4.72 -3.83
N SER A 232 -43.52 5.40 -4.51
CA SER A 232 -43.76 5.99 -5.83
C SER A 232 -42.98 5.36 -6.99
N PHE A 233 -42.05 4.41 -6.79
CA PHE A 233 -41.39 3.66 -7.87
C PHE A 233 -41.53 2.15 -7.70
N THR A 234 -42.03 1.49 -8.74
CA THR A 234 -42.10 0.03 -8.85
C THR A 234 -40.87 -0.56 -9.55
N ASP A 235 -40.11 0.24 -10.31
CA ASP A 235 -38.98 -0.24 -11.13
C ASP A 235 -37.65 -0.09 -10.40
N SER A 236 -36.97 -1.23 -10.19
CA SER A 236 -35.65 -1.30 -9.53
C SER A 236 -34.56 -0.49 -10.26
N ALA A 237 -34.70 -0.26 -11.56
CA ALA A 237 -33.75 0.51 -12.37
C ALA A 237 -33.74 2.01 -12.02
N ASP A 238 -34.91 2.61 -11.77
CA ASP A 238 -35.05 4.02 -11.39
C ASP A 238 -34.46 4.26 -9.98
N LYS A 239 -34.68 3.31 -9.06
CA LYS A 239 -34.06 3.34 -7.71
C LYS A 239 -32.54 3.32 -7.83
N ALA A 240 -32.02 2.45 -8.68
CA ALA A 240 -30.59 2.34 -8.93
C ALA A 240 -30.00 3.60 -9.60
N ASP A 241 -30.74 4.32 -10.47
CA ASP A 241 -30.25 5.57 -11.08
C ASP A 241 -30.16 6.70 -10.06
N VAL A 242 -31.17 6.88 -9.20
CA VAL A 242 -31.13 7.90 -8.14
C VAL A 242 -30.01 7.58 -7.14
N GLN A 243 -29.87 6.31 -6.72
CA GLN A 243 -28.77 5.90 -5.85
C GLN A 243 -27.41 6.18 -6.50
N ARG A 244 -27.24 5.85 -7.79
CA ARG A 244 -26.00 6.17 -8.53
C ARG A 244 -25.70 7.67 -8.53
N ARG A 245 -26.72 8.53 -8.66
CA ARG A 245 -26.54 10.00 -8.65
C ARG A 245 -26.15 10.54 -7.29
N VAL A 246 -26.73 10.03 -6.21
CA VAL A 246 -26.32 10.37 -4.83
C VAL A 246 -24.87 9.96 -4.60
N GLU A 247 -24.50 8.73 -4.95
CA GLU A 247 -23.13 8.25 -4.78
C GLU A 247 -22.13 8.99 -5.68
N ALA A 248 -22.55 9.49 -6.85
CA ALA A 248 -21.69 10.28 -7.74
C ALA A 248 -21.27 11.63 -7.15
N ILE A 249 -21.94 12.14 -6.12
CA ILE A 249 -21.51 13.34 -5.38
C ILE A 249 -20.22 13.06 -4.59
N ASN A 250 -19.99 11.81 -4.17
CA ASN A 250 -18.73 11.38 -3.56
C ASN A 250 -17.63 11.16 -4.63
N ASN A 251 -17.19 12.24 -5.26
CA ASN A 251 -16.17 12.24 -6.31
C ASN A 251 -14.94 13.05 -5.92
N SER A 252 -13.83 12.88 -6.65
CA SER A 252 -12.55 13.55 -6.38
C SER A 252 -12.64 15.07 -6.41
N SER A 253 -13.51 15.66 -7.24
CA SER A 253 -13.68 17.11 -7.32
C SER A 253 -14.28 17.66 -6.02
N ASN A 254 -15.36 17.05 -5.53
CA ASN A 254 -16.01 17.46 -4.28
C ASN A 254 -15.13 17.16 -3.06
N LYS A 255 -14.37 16.06 -3.06
CA LYS A 255 -13.36 15.77 -2.03
C LYS A 255 -12.29 16.87 -1.96
N ASN A 256 -11.72 17.25 -3.11
CA ASN A 256 -10.73 18.32 -3.16
C ASN A 256 -11.32 19.67 -2.76
N LEU A 257 -12.59 19.94 -3.11
CA LEU A 257 -13.28 21.17 -2.73
C LEU A 257 -13.32 21.34 -1.20
N VAL A 258 -13.75 20.31 -0.45
CA VAL A 258 -13.81 20.39 1.02
C VAL A 258 -12.44 20.37 1.69
N ILE A 259 -11.45 19.70 1.09
CA ILE A 259 -10.06 19.71 1.58
C ILE A 259 -9.48 21.13 1.46
N ASN A 260 -9.67 21.77 0.31
CA ASN A 260 -9.24 23.15 0.08
C ASN A 260 -9.97 24.12 1.00
N GLU A 261 -11.26 23.90 1.26
CA GLU A 261 -12.01 24.76 2.17
C GLU A 261 -11.48 24.67 3.60
N LEU A 262 -11.15 23.48 4.11
CA LEU A 262 -10.54 23.36 5.44
C LEU A 262 -9.21 24.10 5.51
N ASN A 263 -8.37 23.95 4.48
CA ASN A 263 -7.10 24.68 4.40
C ASN A 263 -7.32 26.21 4.44
N ASN A 264 -8.35 26.72 3.76
CA ASN A 264 -8.73 28.13 3.80
C ASN A 264 -9.22 28.55 5.20
N SER A 265 -10.09 27.77 5.83
CA SER A 265 -10.58 28.03 7.19
C SER A 265 -9.43 28.15 8.20
N LEU A 266 -8.47 27.22 8.16
CA LEU A 266 -7.31 27.23 9.04
C LEU A 266 -6.35 28.39 8.72
N TYR A 267 -6.22 28.79 7.45
CA TYR A 267 -5.47 29.99 7.08
C TYR A 267 -6.11 31.27 7.61
N VAL A 268 -7.45 31.42 7.47
CA VAL A 268 -8.20 32.55 8.03
C VAL A 268 -8.04 32.60 9.54
N LEU A 269 -8.06 31.45 10.20
CA LEU A 269 -7.84 31.33 11.63
C LEU A 269 -6.44 31.84 12.04
N SER A 270 -5.39 31.52 11.26
CA SER A 270 -4.06 32.11 11.46
C SER A 270 -4.07 33.64 11.31
N CYS A 271 -4.78 34.18 10.32
CA CYS A 271 -4.91 35.62 10.15
C CYS A 271 -5.59 36.30 11.35
N VAL A 272 -6.67 35.70 11.86
CA VAL A 272 -7.36 36.18 13.07
C VAL A 272 -6.39 36.22 14.27
N TYR A 273 -5.60 35.16 14.44
CA TYR A 273 -4.58 35.11 15.48
C TYR A 273 -3.55 36.24 15.36
N TYR A 274 -2.99 36.48 14.17
CA TYR A 274 -2.02 37.57 13.97
C TYR A 274 -2.63 38.95 14.25
N THR A 275 -3.87 39.18 13.83
CA THR A 275 -4.58 40.45 14.12
C THR A 275 -4.84 40.64 15.61
N ILE A 276 -5.10 39.56 16.36
CA ILE A 276 -5.22 39.63 17.83
C ILE A 276 -3.87 40.00 18.44
N LEU A 277 -2.79 39.32 18.05
CA LEU A 277 -1.45 39.61 18.55
C LEU A 277 -1.03 41.04 18.27
N ASP A 278 -1.26 41.54 17.06
CA ASP A 278 -0.97 42.93 16.70
C ASP A 278 -1.67 43.91 17.65
N LYS A 279 -2.97 43.74 17.83
CA LYS A 279 -3.79 44.60 18.68
C LYS A 279 -3.34 44.59 20.15
N GLU A 280 -2.97 43.43 20.69
CA GLU A 280 -2.69 43.27 22.12
C GLU A 280 -1.20 43.47 22.47
N THR A 281 -0.27 43.22 21.54
CA THR A 281 1.18 43.38 21.76
C THR A 281 1.75 44.67 21.16
N GLY A 282 1.08 45.27 20.18
CA GLY A 282 1.56 46.43 19.42
C GLY A 282 2.59 46.08 18.33
N ILE A 283 2.86 44.79 18.09
CA ILE A 283 3.77 44.32 17.03
C ILE A 283 2.96 44.17 15.73
N SER A 284 3.22 45.03 14.74
CA SER A 284 2.47 45.05 13.47
C SER A 284 2.47 43.69 12.75
N SER A 285 1.28 43.24 12.36
CA SER A 285 1.03 42.00 11.62
C SER A 285 0.98 42.19 10.09
N ASP A 286 1.19 43.41 9.59
CA ASP A 286 1.00 43.77 8.17
C ASP A 286 1.83 42.88 7.23
N LEU A 287 3.08 42.58 7.63
CA LEU A 287 4.00 41.75 6.85
C LEU A 287 3.56 40.28 6.80
N VAL A 288 3.02 39.74 7.91
CA VAL A 288 2.59 38.32 7.97
C VAL A 288 1.23 38.11 7.28
N LEU A 289 0.37 39.13 7.32
CA LEU A 289 -0.91 39.17 6.60
C LEU A 289 -0.71 39.41 5.09
N GLY A 290 0.46 39.87 4.68
CA GLY A 290 0.83 40.04 3.28
C GLY A 290 0.19 41.25 2.63
N GLU A 291 0.12 42.39 3.32
CA GLU A 291 -0.44 43.63 2.77
C GLU A 291 0.24 44.04 1.45
N ASN A 292 1.55 43.79 1.34
CA ASN A 292 2.34 44.08 0.15
C ASN A 292 2.30 42.97 -0.92
N ARG A 293 1.54 41.88 -0.73
CA ARG A 293 1.59 40.70 -1.60
C ARG A 293 1.24 40.99 -3.06
N LYS A 294 0.29 41.90 -3.30
CA LYS A 294 -0.07 42.31 -4.67
C LYS A 294 1.07 43.06 -5.36
N GLU A 295 1.72 43.97 -4.66
CA GLU A 295 2.88 44.71 -5.17
C GLU A 295 4.07 43.78 -5.38
N ALA A 296 4.38 42.93 -4.40
CA ALA A 296 5.43 41.92 -4.49
C ALA A 296 5.23 41.03 -5.71
N LYS A 297 4.03 40.47 -5.91
CA LYS A 297 3.69 39.64 -7.07
C LYS A 297 3.86 40.39 -8.40
N ALA A 298 3.48 41.66 -8.45
CA ALA A 298 3.68 42.49 -9.64
C ALA A 298 5.16 42.75 -9.93
N ILE A 299 5.98 42.99 -8.90
CA ILE A 299 7.43 43.16 -9.07
C ILE A 299 8.06 41.85 -9.54
N LEU A 300 7.78 40.73 -8.86
CA LEU A 300 8.30 39.39 -9.22
C LEU A 300 7.96 39.02 -10.67
N GLY A 301 6.70 39.20 -11.09
CA GLY A 301 6.26 38.91 -12.46
C GLY A 301 6.94 39.78 -13.53
N ASN A 302 7.48 40.94 -13.14
CA ASN A 302 8.24 41.82 -14.04
C ASN A 302 9.76 41.58 -13.99
N LEU A 303 10.30 40.85 -13.01
CA LEU A 303 11.75 40.61 -12.90
C LEU A 303 12.33 39.94 -14.15
N GLN A 304 11.58 39.04 -14.79
CA GLN A 304 12.01 38.40 -16.04
C GLN A 304 12.19 39.38 -17.22
N ARG A 305 11.59 40.57 -17.13
CA ARG A 305 11.70 41.65 -18.13
C ARG A 305 12.84 42.62 -17.82
N VAL A 306 13.46 42.52 -16.66
CA VAL A 306 14.58 43.37 -16.25
C VAL A 306 15.89 42.73 -16.69
N SER A 307 16.53 43.31 -17.70
CA SER A 307 17.78 42.80 -18.24
C SER A 307 19.01 43.20 -17.42
N ASP A 308 18.93 44.33 -16.69
CA ASP A 308 20.02 44.79 -15.84
C ASP A 308 20.05 44.03 -14.51
N LYS A 309 21.15 43.31 -14.26
CA LYS A 309 21.32 42.47 -13.07
C LYS A 309 21.30 43.27 -11.78
N GLU A 310 21.85 44.48 -11.79
CA GLU A 310 21.90 45.34 -10.61
C GLU A 310 20.49 45.83 -10.23
N GLN A 311 19.72 46.28 -11.21
CA GLN A 311 18.31 46.63 -11.03
C GLN A 311 17.49 45.42 -10.56
N LYS A 312 17.70 44.23 -11.16
CA LYS A 312 17.02 43.00 -10.77
C LYS A 312 17.31 42.61 -9.31
N TYR A 313 18.58 42.70 -8.90
CA TYR A 313 19.00 42.50 -7.51
C TYR A 313 18.31 43.49 -6.56
N ASN A 314 18.30 44.79 -6.88
CA ASN A 314 17.72 45.81 -6.02
C ASN A 314 16.20 45.61 -5.85
N LEU A 315 15.49 45.24 -6.93
CA LEU A 315 14.06 44.93 -6.88
C LEU A 315 13.77 43.70 -6.00
N LEU A 316 14.54 42.63 -6.15
CA LEU A 316 14.40 41.44 -5.31
C LEU A 316 14.69 41.76 -3.83
N PHE A 317 15.73 42.54 -3.56
CA PHE A 317 16.07 43.01 -2.22
C PHE A 317 14.92 43.83 -1.58
N GLU A 318 14.32 44.76 -2.33
CA GLU A 318 13.19 45.53 -1.84
C GLU A 318 11.96 44.67 -1.56
N VAL A 319 11.63 43.75 -2.45
CA VAL A 319 10.47 42.85 -2.27
C VAL A 319 10.68 41.94 -1.06
N LEU A 320 11.88 41.41 -0.86
CA LEU A 320 12.21 40.59 0.30
C LEU A 320 12.05 41.35 1.62
N LYS A 321 12.31 42.66 1.65
CA LYS A 321 12.05 43.49 2.84
C LYS A 321 10.56 43.77 3.05
N LYS A 322 9.81 44.00 1.97
CA LYS A 322 8.39 44.37 2.01
C LYS A 322 7.44 43.21 2.25
N ASP A 323 7.81 42.01 1.82
CA ASP A 323 6.96 40.81 1.89
C ASP A 323 7.80 39.54 2.16
N PRO A 324 8.53 39.48 3.30
CA PRO A 324 9.44 38.38 3.62
C PRO A 324 8.74 37.03 3.76
N PHE A 325 7.43 37.05 4.07
CA PHE A 325 6.61 35.85 4.26
C PHE A 325 5.91 35.38 2.97
N ASN A 326 6.29 35.89 1.81
CA ASN A 326 5.75 35.43 0.54
C ASN A 326 6.61 34.31 -0.08
N PRO A 327 6.03 33.11 -0.27
CA PRO A 327 6.76 31.98 -0.83
C PRO A 327 7.38 32.26 -2.20
N GLU A 328 6.69 33.03 -3.06
CA GLU A 328 7.19 33.37 -4.40
C GLU A 328 8.50 34.17 -4.33
N VAL A 329 8.67 35.00 -3.29
CA VAL A 329 9.88 35.81 -3.08
C VAL A 329 11.07 34.93 -2.71
N ILE A 330 10.86 33.97 -1.79
CA ILE A 330 11.90 33.02 -1.38
C ILE A 330 12.28 32.08 -2.53
N PHE A 331 11.29 31.58 -3.29
CA PHE A 331 11.55 30.80 -4.50
C PHE A 331 12.38 31.59 -5.51
N GLN A 332 12.02 32.85 -5.77
CA GLN A 332 12.77 33.70 -6.69
C GLN A 332 14.20 33.97 -6.18
N LEU A 333 14.35 34.21 -4.88
CA LEU A 333 15.66 34.42 -4.25
C LEU A 333 16.58 33.20 -4.44
N LEU A 334 16.08 31.99 -4.17
CA LEU A 334 16.85 30.76 -4.29
C LEU A 334 17.18 30.42 -5.76
N ASN A 335 16.26 30.71 -6.69
CA ASN A 335 16.46 30.45 -8.12
C ASN A 335 17.45 31.42 -8.78
N ASP A 336 17.40 32.70 -8.41
CA ASP A 336 18.17 33.76 -9.08
C ASP A 336 19.48 34.10 -8.37
N CYS A 337 19.77 33.57 -7.18
CA CYS A 337 20.93 33.98 -6.39
C CYS A 337 22.25 33.89 -7.17
N GLY A 338 22.45 32.81 -7.93
CA GLY A 338 23.64 32.65 -8.78
C GLY A 338 23.73 33.68 -9.91
N GLU A 339 22.60 33.99 -10.56
CA GLU A 339 22.55 35.01 -11.62
C GLU A 339 22.89 36.41 -11.10
N LEU A 340 22.45 36.69 -9.87
CA LEU A 340 22.55 37.96 -9.17
C LEU A 340 23.84 38.11 -8.34
N ASN A 341 24.78 37.17 -8.43
CA ASN A 341 26.01 37.13 -7.63
C ASN A 341 25.76 37.17 -6.11
N ILE A 342 24.65 36.57 -5.67
CA ILE A 342 24.35 36.33 -4.26
C ILE A 342 24.87 34.93 -3.91
N PRO A 343 25.77 34.79 -2.92
CA PRO A 343 26.18 33.48 -2.42
C PRO A 343 24.96 32.65 -1.99
N PHE A 344 24.86 31.40 -2.47
CA PHE A 344 23.71 30.55 -2.17
C PHE A 344 23.50 30.35 -0.66
N GLU A 345 24.57 30.22 0.12
CA GLU A 345 24.50 30.10 1.58
C GLU A 345 23.80 31.29 2.26
N GLU A 346 23.93 32.50 1.73
CA GLU A 346 23.26 33.69 2.26
C GLU A 346 21.75 33.65 1.98
N ALA A 347 21.38 33.29 0.74
CA ALA A 347 19.99 33.09 0.35
C ALA A 347 19.33 31.94 1.14
N LYS A 348 20.03 30.80 1.26
CA LYS A 348 19.62 29.63 2.03
C LYS A 348 19.38 29.98 3.49
N LYS A 349 20.29 30.73 4.13
CA LYS A 349 20.16 31.13 5.54
C LYS A 349 18.89 31.97 5.78
N ILE A 350 18.60 32.92 4.90
CA ILE A 350 17.37 33.72 4.98
C ILE A 350 16.14 32.84 4.76
N ALA A 351 16.15 31.99 3.72
CA ALA A 351 15.04 31.11 3.40
C ALA A 351 14.72 30.16 4.57
N LYS A 352 15.73 29.50 5.15
CA LYS A 352 15.58 28.59 6.29
C LYS A 352 15.06 29.29 7.54
N MET A 353 15.51 30.52 7.78
CA MET A 353 15.08 31.26 8.96
C MET A 353 13.65 31.76 8.78
N ILE A 354 13.39 32.55 7.74
CA ILE A 354 12.13 33.27 7.55
C ILE A 354 11.01 32.32 7.12
N GLN A 355 11.31 31.36 6.23
CA GLN A 355 10.34 30.45 5.62
C GLN A 355 10.89 29.01 5.43
N PRO A 356 11.18 28.28 6.52
CA PRO A 356 11.72 26.92 6.44
C PRO A 356 10.87 25.99 5.58
N GLN A 357 9.53 26.09 5.64
CA GLN A 357 8.64 25.26 4.83
C GLN A 357 8.75 25.57 3.33
N THR A 358 8.87 26.85 2.97
CA THR A 358 9.08 27.27 1.58
C THR A 358 10.44 26.76 1.07
N TYR A 359 11.48 26.81 1.89
CA TYR A 359 12.78 26.25 1.55
C TYR A 359 12.70 24.74 1.27
N VAL A 360 12.00 23.99 2.13
CA VAL A 360 11.80 22.54 1.92
C VAL A 360 10.97 22.26 0.67
N ALA A 361 9.92 23.04 0.40
CA ALA A 361 9.13 22.92 -0.83
C ALA A 361 9.97 23.23 -2.09
N TRP A 362 10.87 24.21 -2.00
CA TRP A 362 11.81 24.52 -3.08
C TRP A 362 12.78 23.35 -3.32
N LEU A 363 13.32 22.73 -2.28
CA LEU A 363 14.13 21.51 -2.41
C LEU A 363 13.35 20.39 -3.12
N ASP A 364 12.10 20.16 -2.72
CA ASP A 364 11.24 19.12 -3.30
C ASP A 364 10.91 19.38 -4.78
N SER A 365 10.90 20.64 -5.21
CA SER A 365 10.55 21.02 -6.58
C SER A 365 11.56 20.57 -7.64
N GLY A 366 12.77 20.15 -7.26
CA GLY A 366 13.74 19.66 -8.24
C GLY A 366 15.16 19.35 -7.76
N ALA A 367 15.50 19.53 -6.48
CA ALA A 367 16.87 19.31 -6.01
C ALA A 367 17.34 17.85 -6.22
N LEU A 368 16.45 16.87 -6.02
CA LEU A 368 16.77 15.46 -6.30
C LEU A 368 16.97 15.19 -7.79
N ASN A 369 16.23 15.86 -8.67
CA ASN A 369 16.43 15.75 -10.12
C ASN A 369 17.77 16.37 -10.55
N THR A 370 18.18 17.48 -9.92
CA THR A 370 19.52 18.05 -10.11
C THR A 370 20.60 17.06 -9.67
N ALA A 371 20.42 16.41 -8.52
CA ALA A 371 21.33 15.37 -8.04
C ALA A 371 21.47 14.20 -9.03
N LEU A 372 20.34 13.74 -9.60
CA LEU A 372 20.34 12.73 -10.66
C LEU A 372 21.08 13.19 -11.92
N GLY A 373 20.97 14.49 -12.25
CA GLY A 373 21.59 15.12 -13.41
C GLY A 373 23.12 14.99 -13.46
N PHE A 374 23.81 14.94 -12.31
CA PHE A 374 25.26 14.73 -12.24
C PHE A 374 25.69 13.41 -12.91
N PHE A 375 24.80 12.42 -12.99
CA PHE A 375 25.10 11.09 -13.51
C PHE A 375 24.56 10.84 -14.93
N SER A 376 24.01 11.86 -15.60
CA SER A 376 23.48 11.76 -16.98
C SER A 376 24.52 11.32 -18.03
N GLY A 377 25.82 11.48 -17.76
CA GLY A 377 26.92 11.04 -18.62
C GLY A 377 27.65 9.79 -18.11
N GLY A 378 27.03 9.02 -17.21
CA GLY A 378 27.63 7.88 -16.51
C GLY A 378 28.22 8.28 -15.15
N VAL A 379 28.77 7.28 -14.45
CA VAL A 379 29.34 7.44 -13.11
C VAL A 379 30.87 7.46 -13.15
N ASP A 380 31.45 8.44 -12.46
CA ASP A 380 32.88 8.59 -12.17
C ASP A 380 33.07 9.30 -10.82
N GLU A 381 34.30 9.30 -10.30
CA GLU A 381 34.64 9.84 -8.99
C GLU A 381 34.39 11.36 -8.87
N ASN A 382 34.61 12.12 -9.95
CA ASN A 382 34.39 13.57 -9.94
C ASN A 382 32.89 13.89 -9.82
N ARG A 383 32.05 13.17 -10.57
CA ARG A 383 30.59 13.33 -10.51
C ARG A 383 30.01 12.96 -9.15
N ILE A 384 30.53 11.91 -8.52
CA ILE A 384 30.15 11.56 -7.14
C ILE A 384 30.55 12.68 -6.18
N ASN A 385 31.78 13.19 -6.26
CA ASN A 385 32.24 14.29 -5.42
C ASN A 385 31.41 15.58 -5.63
N ASP A 386 31.01 15.89 -6.86
CA ASP A 386 30.16 17.04 -7.15
C ASP A 386 28.74 16.83 -6.60
N CYS A 387 28.18 15.62 -6.73
CA CYS A 387 26.91 15.26 -6.08
C CYS A 387 27.00 15.40 -4.56
N ILE A 388 28.09 14.96 -3.92
CA ILE A 388 28.32 15.10 -2.48
C ILE A 388 28.33 16.57 -2.07
N LYS A 389 29.09 17.41 -2.77
CA LYS A 389 29.13 18.87 -2.49
C LYS A 389 27.73 19.47 -2.60
N PHE A 390 26.99 19.11 -3.65
CA PHE A 390 25.60 19.53 -3.80
C PHE A 390 24.73 19.07 -2.62
N GLY A 391 24.86 17.82 -2.18
CA GLY A 391 24.15 17.29 -1.01
C GLY A 391 24.49 18.02 0.29
N GLN A 392 25.74 18.46 0.46
CA GLN A 392 26.17 19.27 1.60
C GLN A 392 25.58 20.69 1.52
N GLU A 393 25.64 21.32 0.34
CA GLU A 393 25.08 22.66 0.11
C GLU A 393 23.55 22.69 0.28
N MET A 394 22.85 21.61 -0.08
CA MET A 394 21.38 21.48 0.03
C MET A 394 20.90 20.93 1.39
N ASP A 395 21.82 20.79 2.36
CA ASP A 395 21.57 20.21 3.69
C ASP A 395 21.06 18.74 3.70
N PHE A 396 21.22 18.03 2.57
CA PHE A 396 20.88 16.60 2.46
C PHE A 396 21.85 15.71 3.23
N LEU A 397 23.10 16.15 3.39
CA LEU A 397 24.18 15.43 4.09
C LEU A 397 24.61 16.18 5.37
N THR A 398 23.67 16.50 6.26
CA THR A 398 23.93 17.22 7.52
C THR A 398 23.75 16.33 8.75
N LYS A 399 24.49 16.62 9.84
CA LYS A 399 24.40 15.88 11.13
C LYS A 399 23.03 16.01 11.81
N ASP A 400 22.30 17.08 11.51
CA ASP A 400 21.01 17.40 12.10
C ASP A 400 19.84 16.62 11.47
N LEU A 401 20.13 15.49 10.81
CA LEU A 401 19.18 14.61 10.11
C LEU A 401 17.99 14.16 10.99
N TYR A 402 17.99 14.44 12.30
CA TYR A 402 17.02 13.92 13.26
C TYR A 402 16.46 14.88 14.29
N CYS A 403 16.93 16.12 14.41
CA CYS A 403 16.51 16.99 15.52
C CYS A 403 16.47 18.44 15.09
N THR A 404 15.31 18.98 14.73
CA THR A 404 14.97 20.42 14.92
C THR A 404 13.52 20.76 14.55
N PHE A 405 12.56 19.87 14.79
CA PHE A 405 11.16 20.30 14.93
C PHE A 405 10.51 19.43 16.01
N THR A 406 10.68 19.89 17.26
CA THR A 406 9.99 19.50 18.52
C THR A 406 9.75 18.02 18.82
N ASP A 407 10.21 17.58 20.00
CA ASP A 407 10.05 16.24 20.61
C ASP A 407 8.59 15.81 20.90
N ASP A 408 7.59 16.37 20.22
CA ASP A 408 6.20 15.96 20.40
C ASP A 408 5.94 14.62 19.71
N ASP A 409 5.62 13.61 20.52
CA ASP A 409 5.33 12.23 20.12
C ASP A 409 4.13 12.10 19.15
N GLU A 410 3.35 13.17 18.92
CA GLU A 410 2.35 13.23 17.85
C GLU A 410 2.95 13.30 16.44
N TYR A 411 4.12 13.92 16.27
CA TYR A 411 4.78 14.06 14.96
C TYR A 411 5.44 12.76 14.48
N LYS A 412 5.84 11.86 15.41
CA LYS A 412 6.44 10.55 15.08
C LYS A 412 5.47 9.59 14.41
N LYS A 413 4.15 9.83 14.45
CA LYS A 413 3.13 8.87 13.98
C LYS A 413 2.82 8.91 12.48
N ASN A 414 3.17 9.97 11.75
CA ASN A 414 2.55 10.24 10.43
C ASN A 414 3.45 10.33 9.19
N GLY A 415 4.69 9.81 9.25
CA GLY A 415 5.60 9.75 8.10
C GLY A 415 6.56 10.93 8.06
N TYR A 416 7.68 10.75 7.36
CA TYR A 416 8.79 11.71 7.32
C TYR A 416 8.33 13.13 7.02
N SER A 417 8.99 14.13 7.65
CA SER A 417 8.95 15.47 7.09
C SER A 417 9.48 15.43 5.65
N THR A 418 8.96 16.26 4.74
CA THR A 418 9.40 16.29 3.33
C THR A 418 10.93 16.38 3.21
N LEU A 419 11.59 17.09 4.13
CA LEU A 419 13.05 17.19 4.20
C LEU A 419 13.72 15.84 4.53
N GLN A 420 13.21 15.11 5.52
CA GLN A 420 13.71 13.78 5.87
C GLN A 420 13.55 12.80 4.70
N ARG A 421 12.41 12.84 3.99
CA ARG A 421 12.21 12.05 2.77
C ARG A 421 13.28 12.38 1.72
N LEU A 422 13.50 13.66 1.45
CA LEU A 422 14.50 14.11 0.48
C LEU A 422 15.93 13.73 0.88
N GLN A 423 16.27 13.83 2.17
CA GLN A 423 17.55 13.37 2.73
C GLN A 423 17.75 11.86 2.49
N ILE A 424 16.73 11.05 2.77
CA ILE A 424 16.74 9.60 2.54
C ILE A 424 16.88 9.29 1.05
N ASP A 425 16.11 9.94 0.20
CA ASP A 425 16.13 9.71 -1.25
C ASP A 425 17.47 10.11 -1.87
N PHE A 426 18.06 11.21 -1.39
CA PHE A 426 19.40 11.64 -1.78
C PHE A 426 20.47 10.65 -1.33
N LEU A 427 20.38 10.13 -0.11
CA LEU A 427 21.30 9.11 0.40
C LEU A 427 21.20 7.81 -0.40
N LYS A 428 19.98 7.34 -0.70
CA LYS A 428 19.72 6.18 -1.56
C LYS A 428 20.40 6.34 -2.92
N LEU A 429 20.27 7.53 -3.52
CA LEU A 429 20.93 7.86 -4.78
C LEU A 429 22.46 7.79 -4.65
N LEU A 430 23.04 8.45 -3.64
CA LEU A 430 24.49 8.50 -3.45
C LEU A 430 25.08 7.10 -3.29
N ILE A 431 24.49 6.28 -2.42
CA ILE A 431 24.92 4.89 -2.21
C ILE A 431 24.83 4.09 -3.51
N SER A 432 23.73 4.20 -4.24
CA SER A 432 23.55 3.49 -5.52
C SER A 432 24.64 3.85 -6.52
N LYS A 433 25.08 5.12 -6.57
CA LYS A 433 26.12 5.58 -7.48
C LYS A 433 27.53 5.25 -7.02
N GLU A 434 27.82 5.28 -5.72
CA GLU A 434 29.09 4.77 -5.18
C GLU A 434 29.25 3.27 -5.44
N LEU A 435 28.16 2.48 -5.33
CA LEU A 435 28.16 1.08 -5.73
C LEU A 435 28.45 0.92 -7.24
N GLU A 436 27.73 1.65 -8.10
CA GLU A 436 27.93 1.59 -9.56
C GLU A 436 29.39 1.90 -9.96
N LEU A 437 30.03 2.89 -9.32
CA LEU A 437 31.44 3.23 -9.58
C LEU A 437 32.40 2.09 -9.21
N ASN A 438 32.20 1.50 -8.03
CA ASN A 438 33.08 0.42 -7.56
C ASN A 438 33.01 -0.79 -8.50
N LEU A 439 31.82 -1.14 -8.99
CA LEU A 439 31.61 -2.23 -9.94
C LEU A 439 32.27 -1.97 -11.28
N LYS A 440 32.10 -0.74 -11.79
CA LYS A 440 32.75 -0.29 -13.01
C LYS A 440 34.28 -0.37 -12.90
N ASN A 441 34.87 0.00 -11.76
CA ASN A 441 36.31 -0.10 -11.52
C ASN A 441 36.82 -1.55 -11.51
N LYS A 442 35.95 -2.52 -11.21
CA LYS A 442 36.26 -3.96 -11.29
C LYS A 442 36.08 -4.55 -12.68
N GLY A 443 35.62 -3.77 -13.65
CA GLY A 443 35.29 -4.26 -14.99
C GLY A 443 34.01 -5.08 -15.05
N ASP A 444 33.16 -4.99 -14.03
CA ASP A 444 31.84 -5.61 -14.01
C ASP A 444 30.78 -4.62 -14.51
N ALA A 445 30.10 -4.98 -15.60
CA ALA A 445 29.03 -4.17 -16.21
C ALA A 445 27.64 -4.46 -15.61
N SER A 446 27.57 -5.33 -14.60
CA SER A 446 26.35 -5.68 -13.89
C SER A 446 25.79 -4.47 -13.15
N GLN A 447 24.47 -4.25 -13.23
CA GLN A 447 23.80 -3.25 -12.38
C GLN A 447 23.91 -3.67 -10.90
N PRO A 448 23.89 -2.73 -9.94
CA PRO A 448 23.98 -3.05 -8.50
C PRO A 448 23.03 -4.17 -8.06
N ASP A 449 21.81 -4.21 -8.61
CA ASP A 449 20.78 -5.23 -8.34
C ASP A 449 21.19 -6.65 -8.77
N VAL A 450 22.15 -6.77 -9.69
CA VAL A 450 22.62 -8.04 -10.28
C VAL A 450 23.75 -8.67 -9.45
N LEU A 451 24.50 -7.91 -8.65
CA LEU A 451 25.57 -8.43 -7.78
C LEU A 451 25.07 -8.99 -6.46
N ILE A 452 23.93 -8.50 -5.99
CA ILE A 452 23.27 -8.95 -4.75
C ILE A 452 23.01 -10.47 -4.79
N GLY A 453 22.95 -11.09 -5.97
CA GLY A 453 22.71 -12.52 -6.16
C GLY A 453 23.93 -13.42 -6.44
N GLN A 454 25.17 -12.91 -6.41
CA GLN A 454 26.32 -13.64 -7.01
C GLN A 454 27.36 -14.26 -6.06
N ASN A 455 27.73 -13.64 -4.92
CA ASN A 455 28.58 -14.25 -3.87
C ASN A 455 28.64 -13.42 -2.55
N GLU A 456 29.24 -13.97 -1.50
CA GLU A 456 29.43 -13.37 -0.16
C GLU A 456 30.41 -12.16 -0.15
N GLU A 457 31.47 -12.20 -0.96
CA GLU A 457 32.47 -11.12 -1.05
C GLU A 457 31.87 -9.82 -1.62
N ASN A 458 31.00 -9.93 -2.64
CA ASN A 458 30.30 -8.79 -3.24
C ASN A 458 29.28 -8.19 -2.27
N LEU A 459 28.60 -9.01 -1.45
CA LEU A 459 27.70 -8.50 -0.41
C LEU A 459 28.49 -7.76 0.68
N THR A 460 29.61 -8.31 1.13
CA THR A 460 30.48 -7.67 2.15
C THR A 460 30.97 -6.31 1.67
N GLU A 461 31.44 -6.22 0.42
CA GLU A 461 31.90 -4.96 -0.16
C GLU A 461 30.78 -3.94 -0.34
N VAL A 462 29.59 -4.39 -0.77
CA VAL A 462 28.39 -3.54 -0.84
C VAL A 462 28.06 -2.98 0.55
N PHE A 463 28.15 -3.81 1.60
CA PHE A 463 27.96 -3.37 2.99
C PHE A 463 29.05 -2.41 3.45
N GLU A 464 30.31 -2.63 3.12
CA GLU A 464 31.40 -1.71 3.44
C GLU A 464 31.20 -0.36 2.75
N ILE A 465 30.77 -0.35 1.49
CA ILE A 465 30.47 0.91 0.77
C ILE A 465 29.36 1.64 1.50
N ILE A 466 28.23 0.98 1.76
CA ILE A 466 27.10 1.58 2.50
C ILE A 466 27.57 2.12 3.87
N PHE A 467 28.33 1.32 4.62
CA PHE A 467 28.83 1.69 5.94
C PHE A 467 29.76 2.89 5.87
N ASN A 468 30.72 2.87 4.94
CA ASN A 468 31.66 3.96 4.73
C ASN A 468 30.94 5.22 4.27
N THR A 469 29.97 5.15 3.36
CA THR A 469 29.14 6.31 2.95
C THR A 469 28.39 6.86 4.16
N CYS A 470 27.70 5.99 4.92
CA CYS A 470 26.90 6.42 6.07
C CYS A 470 27.75 6.98 7.22
N GLU A 471 28.91 6.38 7.51
CA GLU A 471 29.85 6.85 8.52
C GLU A 471 30.49 8.19 8.11
N LYS A 472 30.94 8.30 6.85
CA LYS A 472 31.54 9.51 6.28
C LYS A 472 30.62 10.72 6.37
N TYR A 473 29.30 10.50 6.22
CA TYR A 473 28.30 11.57 6.33
C TYR A 473 27.58 11.60 7.67
N HIS A 474 28.13 10.93 8.69
CA HIS A 474 27.64 10.94 10.07
C HIS A 474 26.18 10.53 10.23
N ILE A 475 25.72 9.64 9.35
CA ILE A 475 24.40 9.03 9.42
C ILE A 475 24.39 7.94 10.50
N TRP A 476 25.55 7.33 10.81
CA TRP A 476 25.71 6.24 11.80
C TRP A 476 26.76 6.51 12.89
N LYS A 477 26.59 5.89 14.06
CA LYS A 477 27.58 5.79 15.14
C LYS A 477 27.99 4.31 15.35
N SER A 478 29.07 3.91 14.67
CA SER A 478 29.89 2.68 14.85
C SER A 478 29.43 1.36 14.17
N SER A 479 30.42 0.72 13.55
CA SER A 479 30.44 -0.58 12.84
C SER A 479 31.04 -1.64 13.72
N ALA A 480 30.40 -2.81 13.82
CA ALA A 480 31.15 -4.03 14.15
C ALA A 480 30.43 -5.33 13.75
N GLU A 481 29.10 -5.35 13.57
CA GLU A 481 28.38 -6.62 13.43
C GLU A 481 27.44 -6.62 12.22
N TRP A 482 27.41 -7.77 11.53
CA TRP A 482 26.54 -8.07 10.40
C TRP A 482 25.04 -8.03 10.74
N ASP A 483 24.69 -7.90 12.02
CA ASP A 483 23.31 -7.88 12.50
C ASP A 483 22.78 -6.45 12.68
N LEU A 484 22.68 -5.75 11.54
CA LEU A 484 22.11 -4.41 11.46
C LEU A 484 20.66 -4.36 11.98
N GLN A 485 19.96 -5.49 12.06
CA GLN A 485 18.59 -5.60 12.56
C GLN A 485 18.49 -5.22 14.04
N ASP A 486 19.42 -5.65 14.89
CA ASP A 486 19.38 -5.37 16.33
C ASP A 486 19.78 -3.93 16.65
N TYR A 487 20.70 -3.35 15.88
CA TYR A 487 21.08 -1.94 16.02
C TYR A 487 19.95 -1.00 15.57
N PHE A 488 19.31 -1.26 14.42
CA PHE A 488 18.26 -0.38 13.87
C PHE A 488 16.84 -0.66 14.39
N SER A 489 16.59 -1.83 14.99
CA SER A 489 15.34 -2.07 15.72
C SER A 489 15.27 -1.22 17.00
N GLN A 490 16.42 -0.91 17.60
CA GLN A 490 16.55 -0.07 18.80
C GLN A 490 16.53 1.43 18.50
N GLU A 491 16.98 1.86 17.31
CA GLU A 491 16.85 3.26 16.90
C GLU A 491 15.42 3.60 16.45
N ASN A 492 14.87 4.71 16.97
CA ASN A 492 13.54 5.21 16.67
C ASN A 492 13.46 5.98 15.32
N CYS A 493 14.32 5.64 14.36
CA CYS A 493 14.29 6.24 13.03
C CYS A 493 13.51 5.36 12.04
N ALA A 494 12.33 5.83 11.62
CA ALA A 494 11.56 5.14 10.60
C ALA A 494 12.31 5.03 9.25
N GLY A 495 13.15 6.02 8.89
CA GLY A 495 13.79 6.17 7.57
C GLY A 495 14.82 5.10 7.31
N VAL A 496 15.57 4.84 8.36
CA VAL A 496 16.54 3.76 8.40
C VAL A 496 15.82 2.41 8.40
N LYS A 497 14.67 2.27 9.07
CA LYS A 497 13.86 1.03 9.01
C LYS A 497 13.35 0.72 7.62
N GLU A 498 12.94 1.72 6.84
CA GLU A 498 12.52 1.52 5.45
C GLU A 498 13.69 1.10 4.56
N TYR A 499 14.86 1.75 4.71
CA TYR A 499 16.07 1.37 3.99
C TYR A 499 16.54 -0.05 4.33
N VAL A 500 16.55 -0.40 5.62
CA VAL A 500 16.82 -1.75 6.13
C VAL A 500 15.81 -2.76 5.61
N SER A 501 14.53 -2.40 5.52
CA SER A 501 13.49 -3.27 4.98
C SER A 501 13.69 -3.57 3.50
N VAL A 502 14.02 -2.56 2.69
CA VAL A 502 14.33 -2.74 1.26
C VAL A 502 15.53 -3.67 1.10
N TRP A 503 16.60 -3.44 1.88
CA TRP A 503 17.78 -4.29 1.86
C TRP A 503 17.56 -5.71 2.36
N ASN A 504 16.73 -5.90 3.39
CA ASN A 504 16.35 -7.22 3.85
C ASN A 504 15.56 -7.97 2.78
N GLY A 505 14.69 -7.28 2.05
CA GLY A 505 14.02 -7.85 0.88
C GLY A 505 15.02 -8.34 -0.17
N LEU A 506 16.05 -7.55 -0.46
CA LEU A 506 17.12 -7.89 -1.39
C LEU A 506 17.97 -9.08 -0.89
N ARG A 507 18.37 -9.10 0.39
CA ARG A 507 19.11 -10.21 1.02
C ARG A 507 18.31 -11.52 1.02
N VAL A 508 17.03 -11.47 1.39
CA VAL A 508 16.17 -12.65 1.39
C VAL A 508 15.99 -13.20 -0.03
N SER A 509 15.89 -12.31 -1.03
CA SER A 509 15.78 -12.71 -2.43
C SER A 509 17.05 -13.41 -2.93
N SER A 510 18.25 -12.95 -2.53
CA SER A 510 19.50 -13.57 -2.92
C SER A 510 19.81 -14.86 -2.17
N LEU A 511 19.29 -15.05 -0.96
CA LEU A 511 19.36 -16.31 -0.23
C LEU A 511 18.30 -17.32 -0.65
N THR A 512 17.40 -16.99 -1.57
CA THR A 512 16.33 -17.89 -2.02
C THR A 512 16.58 -18.35 -3.46
N VAL A 513 16.69 -19.66 -3.66
CA VAL A 513 16.90 -20.28 -4.99
C VAL A 513 15.83 -21.33 -5.23
N ASP A 514 15.02 -21.14 -6.28
CA ASP A 514 13.87 -22.00 -6.63
C ASP A 514 12.87 -22.22 -5.48
N GLY A 515 12.64 -21.20 -4.66
CA GLY A 515 11.75 -21.31 -3.50
C GLY A 515 12.36 -21.98 -2.27
N ILE A 516 13.65 -22.33 -2.31
CA ILE A 516 14.41 -22.82 -1.14
C ILE A 516 15.20 -21.64 -0.56
N SER A 517 14.94 -21.28 0.68
CA SER A 517 15.69 -20.25 1.41
C SER A 517 16.86 -20.87 2.18
N PHE A 518 18.03 -20.27 2.05
CA PHE A 518 19.27 -20.68 2.70
C PHE A 518 19.63 -19.73 3.84
N ASN A 519 20.29 -20.24 4.87
CA ASN A 519 20.70 -19.43 6.03
C ASN A 519 21.89 -18.51 5.72
N ASN A 520 22.71 -18.87 4.72
CA ASN A 520 23.89 -18.13 4.31
C ASN A 520 24.13 -18.27 2.79
N MET A 521 24.92 -17.36 2.24
CA MET A 521 25.18 -17.28 0.80
C MET A 521 26.06 -18.44 0.28
N PRO A 522 27.10 -18.92 1.00
CA PRO A 522 27.87 -20.10 0.61
C PRO A 522 27.03 -21.33 0.32
N ASP A 523 26.03 -21.61 1.16
CA ASP A 523 25.13 -22.75 0.98
C ASP A 523 24.22 -22.56 -0.25
N ALA A 524 23.74 -21.33 -0.48
CA ALA A 524 22.94 -20.97 -1.66
C ALA A 524 23.75 -21.10 -2.97
N ASP A 525 25.00 -20.65 -2.97
CA ASP A 525 25.89 -20.72 -4.14
C ASP A 525 26.35 -22.15 -4.43
N LEU A 526 26.65 -22.92 -3.38
CA LEU A 526 26.92 -24.35 -3.49
C LEU A 526 25.72 -25.05 -4.13
N TYR A 527 24.50 -24.77 -3.66
CA TYR A 527 23.29 -25.32 -4.26
C TYR A 527 23.14 -24.89 -5.74
N ARG A 528 23.32 -23.62 -6.10
CA ARG A 528 23.25 -23.15 -7.51
C ARG A 528 24.23 -23.91 -8.41
N LYS A 529 25.47 -24.05 -7.97
CA LYS A 529 26.53 -24.73 -8.72
C LYS A 529 26.22 -26.22 -8.89
N GLU A 530 25.91 -26.90 -7.80
CA GLU A 530 25.62 -28.34 -7.82
C GLU A 530 24.31 -28.63 -8.56
N LYS A 531 23.28 -27.78 -8.43
CA LYS A 531 22.04 -27.89 -9.19
C LYS A 531 22.28 -27.84 -10.69
N LYS A 532 23.17 -26.96 -11.19
CA LYS A 532 23.51 -26.91 -12.63
C LYS A 532 24.08 -28.26 -13.10
N VAL A 533 25.00 -28.83 -12.32
CA VAL A 533 25.61 -30.13 -12.63
C VAL A 533 24.57 -31.26 -12.54
N TYR A 534 23.81 -31.33 -11.45
CA TYR A 534 22.72 -32.28 -11.25
C TYR A 534 21.72 -32.23 -12.42
N THR A 535 21.25 -31.03 -12.78
CA THR A 535 20.27 -30.84 -13.85
C THR A 535 20.83 -31.28 -15.19
N LYS A 536 22.10 -30.98 -15.47
CA LYS A 536 22.78 -31.42 -16.69
C LYS A 536 22.84 -32.94 -16.78
N VAL A 537 23.39 -33.60 -15.75
CA VAL A 537 23.53 -35.06 -15.71
C VAL A 537 22.16 -35.74 -15.79
N TYR A 538 21.17 -35.23 -15.06
CA TYR A 538 19.81 -35.78 -15.04
C TYR A 538 19.10 -35.62 -16.40
N LYS A 539 19.19 -34.44 -17.03
CA LYS A 539 18.57 -34.19 -18.35
C LYS A 539 19.24 -34.94 -19.49
N GLU A 540 20.58 -34.98 -19.53
CA GLU A 540 21.34 -35.60 -20.62
C GLU A 540 21.22 -37.13 -20.64
N ASN A 541 20.98 -37.78 -19.50
CA ASN A 541 20.96 -39.24 -19.42
C ASN A 541 19.57 -39.89 -19.43
N ILE A 542 18.52 -39.22 -18.94
CA ILE A 542 17.18 -39.86 -18.90
C ILE A 542 16.02 -38.98 -19.35
N GLY A 543 16.21 -37.66 -19.47
CA GLY A 543 15.07 -36.75 -19.63
C GLY A 543 14.09 -36.86 -18.44
N TYR A 544 12.97 -36.15 -18.49
CA TYR A 544 12.05 -36.07 -17.34
C TYR A 544 11.14 -37.31 -17.14
N GLY A 545 11.37 -38.40 -17.88
CA GLY A 545 10.49 -39.57 -17.93
C GLY A 545 11.22 -40.89 -17.75
N VAL A 546 11.69 -41.17 -16.52
CA VAL A 546 12.31 -42.46 -16.19
C VAL A 546 11.27 -43.46 -15.71
N PHE A 547 11.13 -44.58 -16.39
CA PHE A 547 10.14 -45.59 -16.02
C PHE A 547 10.69 -47.01 -15.87
N GLU A 548 11.98 -47.22 -16.14
CA GLU A 548 12.68 -48.49 -15.94
C GLU A 548 13.81 -48.31 -14.92
N SER A 549 13.98 -49.30 -14.05
CA SER A 549 14.99 -49.34 -12.99
C SER A 549 16.41 -49.25 -13.57
N GLY A 550 16.69 -50.00 -14.65
CA GLY A 550 18.01 -50.06 -15.28
C GLY A 550 18.51 -48.70 -15.78
N GLN A 551 17.65 -47.92 -16.46
CA GLN A 551 18.00 -46.57 -16.93
C GLN A 551 18.21 -45.61 -15.75
N LEU A 552 17.39 -45.74 -14.70
CA LEU A 552 17.56 -44.95 -13.48
C LEU A 552 18.87 -45.30 -12.76
N GLN A 553 19.27 -46.58 -12.75
CA GLN A 553 20.49 -47.07 -12.12
C GLN A 553 21.75 -46.46 -12.76
N GLU A 554 21.80 -46.37 -14.09
CA GLU A 554 22.92 -45.76 -14.82
C GLU A 554 23.10 -44.29 -14.43
N THR A 555 22.01 -43.52 -14.36
CA THR A 555 22.08 -42.11 -13.97
C THR A 555 22.33 -41.91 -12.49
N LEU A 556 21.80 -42.79 -11.62
CA LEU A 556 22.16 -42.80 -10.21
C LEU A 556 23.67 -43.01 -10.03
N ASN A 557 24.29 -43.91 -10.79
CA ASN A 557 25.73 -44.12 -10.75
C ASN A 557 26.51 -42.86 -11.16
N LEU A 558 26.06 -42.17 -12.22
CA LEU A 558 26.66 -40.90 -12.66
C LEU A 558 26.48 -39.78 -11.62
N LEU A 559 25.29 -39.63 -11.05
CA LEU A 559 24.99 -38.63 -10.03
C LEU A 559 25.78 -38.88 -8.74
N ILE A 560 25.90 -40.14 -8.30
CA ILE A 560 26.72 -40.51 -7.15
C ILE A 560 28.20 -40.20 -7.40
N GLY A 561 28.69 -40.48 -8.62
CA GLY A 561 30.06 -40.15 -9.03
C GLY A 561 30.38 -38.65 -9.03
N CYS A 562 29.37 -37.77 -9.02
CA CYS A 562 29.56 -36.31 -8.99
C CYS A 562 29.93 -35.76 -7.60
N ASN A 563 29.85 -36.55 -6.53
CA ASN A 563 30.23 -36.17 -5.16
C ASN A 563 29.61 -34.85 -4.66
N PHE A 564 28.29 -34.68 -4.82
CA PHE A 564 27.55 -33.52 -4.32
C PHE A 564 27.67 -33.38 -2.80
N LYS A 565 27.69 -32.14 -2.31
CA LYS A 565 27.79 -31.80 -0.89
C LYS A 565 26.53 -31.16 -0.34
N ASN A 566 25.73 -30.50 -1.17
CA ASN A 566 24.54 -29.81 -0.71
C ASN A 566 23.43 -30.81 -0.31
N GLU A 567 22.88 -30.67 0.90
CA GLU A 567 21.89 -31.59 1.46
C GLU A 567 20.61 -31.68 0.61
N ASN A 568 20.17 -30.59 -0.02
CA ASN A 568 18.98 -30.61 -0.88
C ASN A 568 19.20 -31.46 -2.14
N ILE A 569 20.42 -31.42 -2.71
CA ILE A 569 20.79 -32.26 -3.87
C ILE A 569 20.91 -33.71 -3.44
N LEU A 570 21.53 -33.97 -2.28
CA LEU A 570 21.64 -35.32 -1.71
C LEU A 570 20.26 -35.93 -1.40
N SER A 571 19.33 -35.13 -0.87
CA SER A 571 17.93 -35.55 -0.66
C SER A 571 17.28 -35.99 -1.96
N ARG A 572 17.40 -35.18 -3.03
CA ARG A 572 16.86 -35.54 -4.36
C ARG A 572 17.47 -36.84 -4.90
N ILE A 573 18.75 -37.08 -4.66
CA ILE A 573 19.39 -38.35 -5.05
C ILE A 573 18.84 -39.52 -4.23
N ASN A 574 18.56 -39.33 -2.95
CA ASN A 574 17.91 -40.35 -2.12
C ASN A 574 16.47 -40.63 -2.57
N ASP A 575 15.72 -39.61 -2.99
CA ASP A 575 14.39 -39.79 -3.59
C ASP A 575 14.47 -40.63 -4.87
N LEU A 576 15.48 -40.38 -5.72
CA LEU A 576 15.75 -41.19 -6.90
C LEU A 576 16.13 -42.64 -6.54
N LYS A 577 16.89 -42.88 -5.47
CA LYS A 577 17.17 -44.24 -4.98
C LYS A 577 15.91 -44.94 -4.50
N ALA A 578 15.06 -44.25 -3.74
CA ALA A 578 13.78 -44.80 -3.30
C ALA A 578 12.89 -45.15 -4.52
N ARG A 579 12.86 -44.28 -5.52
CA ARG A 579 12.19 -44.54 -6.79
C ARG A 579 12.78 -45.73 -7.54
N HIS A 580 14.10 -45.88 -7.56
CA HIS A 580 14.75 -47.05 -8.15
C HIS A 580 14.28 -48.35 -7.50
N SER A 581 14.33 -48.43 -6.17
CA SER A 581 13.85 -49.60 -5.43
C SER A 581 12.36 -49.89 -5.68
N TYR A 582 11.55 -48.84 -5.85
CA TYR A 582 10.15 -48.98 -6.25
C TYR A 582 10.05 -49.61 -7.65
N LEU A 583 10.76 -49.07 -8.64
CA LEU A 583 10.75 -49.56 -10.01
C LEU A 583 11.21 -51.02 -10.10
N GLU A 584 12.28 -51.41 -9.40
CA GLU A 584 12.76 -52.80 -9.37
C GLU A 584 11.71 -53.79 -8.81
N ASN A 585 10.91 -53.36 -7.85
CA ASN A 585 9.84 -54.19 -7.30
C ASN A 585 8.62 -54.21 -8.23
N HIS A 586 8.29 -53.06 -8.81
CA HIS A 586 7.20 -52.91 -9.75
C HIS A 586 7.41 -53.75 -11.01
N GLU A 587 8.64 -53.81 -11.53
CA GLU A 587 9.03 -54.62 -12.69
C GLU A 587 8.80 -56.12 -12.50
N LYS A 588 8.62 -56.60 -11.26
CA LYS A 588 8.30 -57.99 -10.93
C LYS A 588 6.80 -58.25 -10.84
N THR A 589 5.96 -57.22 -10.95
CA THR A 589 4.51 -57.34 -10.84
C THR A 589 3.89 -57.83 -12.14
N LYS A 590 2.76 -58.52 -12.03
CA LYS A 590 1.94 -58.92 -13.19
C LYS A 590 1.44 -57.70 -13.97
N GLN A 591 1.18 -56.60 -13.27
CA GLN A 591 0.73 -55.33 -13.86
C GLN A 591 1.79 -54.77 -14.83
N TYR A 592 3.06 -54.78 -14.43
CA TYR A 592 4.16 -54.38 -15.30
C TYR A 592 4.30 -55.31 -16.52
N GLU A 593 4.21 -56.63 -16.31
CA GLU A 593 4.25 -57.60 -17.41
C GLU A 593 3.13 -57.34 -18.44
N ILE A 594 1.91 -57.07 -17.98
CA ILE A 594 0.76 -56.72 -18.83
C ILE A 594 1.03 -55.39 -19.56
N GLY A 595 1.50 -54.36 -18.86
CA GLY A 595 1.85 -53.07 -19.44
C GLY A 595 2.89 -53.21 -20.57
N ARG A 596 3.93 -54.03 -20.36
CA ARG A 596 4.93 -54.32 -21.39
C ARG A 596 4.36 -55.05 -22.60
N LYS A 597 3.45 -56.00 -22.40
CA LYS A 597 2.74 -56.66 -23.49
C LYS A 597 1.86 -55.68 -24.27
N MET A 598 1.18 -54.75 -23.58
CA MET A 598 0.41 -53.68 -24.21
C MET A 598 1.29 -52.77 -25.05
N VAL A 599 2.41 -52.28 -24.51
CA VAL A 599 3.37 -51.44 -25.25
C VAL A 599 3.85 -52.16 -26.51
N ALA A 600 4.25 -53.44 -26.40
CA ALA A 600 4.70 -54.22 -27.54
C ALA A 600 3.60 -54.42 -28.60
N ALA A 601 2.36 -54.63 -28.17
CA ALA A 601 1.22 -54.81 -29.06
C ALA A 601 0.79 -53.49 -29.74
N LEU A 602 0.84 -52.36 -29.03
CA LEU A 602 0.55 -51.04 -29.58
C LEU A 602 1.61 -50.61 -30.60
N LEU A 603 2.89 -50.84 -30.32
CA LEU A 603 3.99 -50.60 -31.28
C LEU A 603 3.82 -51.42 -32.57
N LYS A 604 3.30 -52.65 -32.47
CA LYS A 604 3.06 -53.53 -33.61
C LYS A 604 1.89 -53.05 -34.49
N ASN A 605 0.85 -52.46 -33.89
CA ASN A 605 -0.41 -52.14 -34.57
C ASN A 605 -0.56 -50.68 -35.05
N LYS A 606 0.50 -49.86 -34.98
CA LYS A 606 0.60 -48.46 -35.49
C LYS A 606 -0.75 -47.72 -35.56
N VAL A 607 -1.15 -47.13 -34.45
CA VAL A 607 -2.36 -46.29 -34.37
C VAL A 607 -1.99 -44.84 -34.65
N ASN A 608 -2.71 -44.18 -35.55
CA ASN A 608 -2.49 -42.76 -35.85
C ASN A 608 -2.69 -41.92 -34.58
N ASN A 609 -1.85 -40.88 -34.41
CA ASN A 609 -1.90 -39.96 -33.26
C ASN A 609 -1.71 -40.62 -31.89
N LEU A 610 -1.21 -41.87 -31.84
CA LEU A 610 -0.85 -42.57 -30.62
C LEU A 610 0.67 -42.72 -30.55
N TYR A 611 1.26 -42.07 -29.55
CA TYR A 611 2.68 -42.11 -29.28
C TYR A 611 2.93 -43.12 -28.17
N VAL A 612 3.64 -44.20 -28.47
CA VAL A 612 3.83 -45.31 -27.54
C VAL A 612 5.16 -45.17 -26.80
N TYR A 613 5.20 -45.61 -25.55
CA TYR A 613 6.43 -45.64 -24.77
C TYR A 613 7.55 -46.37 -25.54
N GLY A 614 8.69 -45.69 -25.71
CA GLY A 614 9.82 -46.16 -26.51
C GLY A 614 9.97 -45.51 -27.89
N GLU A 615 8.98 -44.73 -28.35
CA GLU A 615 9.08 -43.95 -29.59
C GLU A 615 9.81 -42.61 -29.37
N PRO A 616 10.54 -42.06 -30.37
CA PRO A 616 11.34 -40.83 -30.22
C PRO A 616 10.54 -39.60 -29.75
N GLU A 617 9.28 -39.49 -30.18
CA GLU A 617 8.42 -38.33 -29.91
C GLU A 617 7.68 -38.45 -28.56
N PHE A 618 7.67 -39.65 -27.96
CA PHE A 618 6.95 -39.92 -26.71
C PHE A 618 7.45 -39.05 -25.54
N LEU A 619 8.77 -38.87 -25.41
CA LEU A 619 9.36 -38.15 -24.27
C LEU A 619 8.95 -36.67 -24.25
N GLN A 620 8.93 -36.01 -25.40
CA GLN A 620 8.54 -34.60 -25.49
C GLN A 620 7.06 -34.41 -25.13
N LEU A 621 6.21 -35.33 -25.57
CA LEU A 621 4.78 -35.32 -25.23
C LEU A 621 4.53 -35.71 -23.77
N ALA A 622 5.33 -36.61 -23.19
CA ALA A 622 5.26 -36.95 -21.78
C ALA A 622 5.64 -35.76 -20.89
N GLU A 623 6.65 -34.97 -21.27
CA GLU A 623 7.02 -33.72 -20.59
C GLU A 623 5.88 -32.69 -20.62
N LYS A 624 5.26 -32.52 -21.80
CA LYS A 624 4.09 -31.66 -21.97
C LYS A 624 2.88 -32.15 -21.16
N ALA A 625 2.65 -33.47 -21.10
CA ALA A 625 1.59 -34.05 -20.28
C ALA A 625 1.82 -33.79 -18.78
N LYS A 626 3.08 -33.83 -18.32
CA LYS A 626 3.46 -33.55 -16.93
C LYS A 626 3.25 -32.07 -16.56
N SER A 627 3.64 -31.13 -17.43
CA SER A 627 3.45 -29.69 -17.15
C SER A 627 1.96 -29.29 -17.12
N MET A 628 1.11 -30.06 -17.80
CA MET A 628 -0.35 -29.92 -17.77
C MET A 628 -1.03 -30.70 -16.64
N GLU A 629 -0.28 -31.32 -15.73
CA GLU A 629 -0.79 -32.19 -14.65
C GLU A 629 -1.65 -33.37 -15.13
N LYS A 630 -1.52 -33.77 -16.41
CA LYS A 630 -2.17 -34.96 -16.97
C LYS A 630 -1.51 -36.27 -16.50
N ILE A 631 -0.29 -36.16 -15.99
CA ILE A 631 0.47 -37.16 -15.24
C ILE A 631 0.95 -36.42 -13.99
N SER A 632 0.91 -37.04 -12.80
CA SER A 632 1.27 -36.32 -11.57
C SER A 632 2.71 -35.81 -11.60
N GLN A 633 2.94 -34.64 -11.02
CA GLN A 633 4.28 -34.02 -10.96
C GLN A 633 5.25 -34.83 -10.09
N GLU A 634 4.70 -35.52 -9.08
CA GLU A 634 5.39 -36.39 -8.14
C GLU A 634 4.86 -37.83 -8.26
N GLY A 635 5.77 -38.78 -8.46
CA GLY A 635 5.57 -40.20 -8.18
C GLY A 635 4.21 -40.79 -8.58
N THR A 636 3.84 -40.78 -9.86
CA THR A 636 2.79 -41.74 -10.28
C THR A 636 3.31 -43.13 -9.95
N THR A 637 2.53 -43.89 -9.17
CA THR A 637 2.74 -45.32 -8.98
C THR A 637 2.62 -46.09 -10.29
N TYR A 638 2.07 -45.49 -11.35
CA TYR A 638 1.73 -46.17 -12.59
C TYR A 638 2.56 -45.67 -13.78
N PHE A 639 3.05 -46.62 -14.58
CA PHE A 639 3.89 -46.39 -15.76
C PHE A 639 3.04 -45.92 -16.95
N PRO A 640 3.33 -44.79 -17.62
CA PRO A 640 2.66 -44.38 -18.84
C PRO A 640 3.08 -45.29 -20.01
N LEU A 641 2.08 -45.86 -20.68
CA LEU A 641 2.22 -46.82 -21.76
C LEU A 641 2.17 -46.14 -23.14
N ALA A 642 1.28 -45.16 -23.32
CA ALA A 642 1.10 -44.43 -24.57
C ALA A 642 0.40 -43.07 -24.34
N ILE A 643 0.52 -42.13 -25.26
CA ILE A 643 -0.16 -40.83 -25.24
C ILE A 643 -0.90 -40.69 -26.57
N TYR A 644 -2.22 -40.47 -26.52
CA TYR A 644 -3.01 -40.17 -27.70
C TYR A 644 -3.26 -38.66 -27.80
N ASP A 645 -3.03 -38.07 -28.97
CA ASP A 645 -3.26 -36.64 -29.22
C ASP A 645 -4.00 -36.37 -30.54
N ASN A 646 -5.33 -36.23 -30.46
CA ASN A 646 -6.21 -36.07 -31.63
C ASN A 646 -5.96 -34.78 -32.44
N LYS A 647 -5.27 -33.78 -31.87
CA LYS A 647 -4.93 -32.55 -32.58
C LYS A 647 -3.49 -32.23 -32.26
N GLU A 648 -2.57 -32.55 -33.19
CA GLU A 648 -1.19 -32.07 -33.18
C GLU A 648 -1.19 -30.54 -33.01
N SER A 649 -1.18 -30.09 -31.76
CA SER A 649 -1.22 -28.68 -31.37
C SER A 649 0.05 -28.42 -30.60
N ALA A 650 0.75 -27.35 -30.92
CA ALA A 650 1.95 -26.95 -30.20
C ALA A 650 1.67 -26.73 -28.69
N GLU A 651 0.46 -26.31 -28.31
CA GLU A 651 0.16 -25.79 -26.97
C GLU A 651 -0.55 -26.77 -26.03
N LYS A 652 -1.36 -27.71 -26.53
CA LYS A 652 -2.15 -28.63 -25.69
C LYS A 652 -2.14 -30.06 -26.22
N ILE A 653 -2.25 -31.06 -25.33
CA ILE A 653 -2.56 -32.44 -25.70
C ILE A 653 -4.08 -32.60 -25.71
N ASN A 654 -4.69 -32.88 -26.86
CA ASN A 654 -6.14 -32.95 -27.05
C ASN A 654 -6.71 -34.37 -26.95
N GLY A 655 -5.96 -35.31 -26.38
CA GLY A 655 -6.39 -36.67 -26.06
C GLY A 655 -6.03 -37.13 -24.64
N TYR A 656 -5.71 -38.41 -24.47
CA TYR A 656 -5.56 -39.10 -23.17
C TYR A 656 -4.20 -39.80 -23.03
N VAL A 657 -3.78 -40.03 -21.78
CA VAL A 657 -2.56 -40.77 -21.45
C VAL A 657 -2.95 -42.17 -21.01
N LEU A 658 -2.40 -43.18 -21.68
CA LEU A 658 -2.47 -44.57 -21.22
C LEU A 658 -1.41 -44.81 -20.15
N THR A 659 -1.77 -45.45 -19.04
CA THR A 659 -0.84 -45.87 -17.96
C THR A 659 -1.13 -47.32 -17.58
N GLU A 660 -0.33 -47.99 -16.77
CA GLU A 660 -0.67 -49.33 -16.26
C GLU A 660 -1.93 -49.38 -15.38
N ALA A 661 -2.51 -48.23 -15.03
CA ALA A 661 -3.78 -48.13 -14.31
C ALA A 661 -4.83 -47.42 -15.17
N THR A 662 -4.73 -47.54 -16.51
CA THR A 662 -5.57 -46.83 -17.47
C THR A 662 -7.04 -47.00 -17.13
N PHE A 663 -7.62 -46.05 -16.40
CA PHE A 663 -7.98 -44.79 -17.02
C PHE A 663 -7.93 -43.66 -15.98
N TYR A 664 -7.08 -42.68 -16.24
CA TYR A 664 -7.19 -41.37 -15.62
C TYR A 664 -8.34 -40.63 -16.31
N ASN A 665 -9.46 -40.51 -15.60
CA ASN A 665 -10.56 -39.56 -15.79
C ASN A 665 -10.65 -38.85 -17.17
N CYS A 666 -11.35 -39.46 -18.13
CA CYS A 666 -11.72 -38.75 -19.38
C CYS A 666 -12.78 -37.65 -19.20
N ASN A 667 -13.17 -37.31 -17.97
CA ASN A 667 -13.95 -36.10 -17.68
C ASN A 667 -13.09 -34.86 -17.39
N TYR A 668 -11.78 -34.84 -17.66
CA TYR A 668 -10.97 -33.63 -17.43
C TYR A 668 -11.27 -32.44 -18.38
N LEU A 669 -12.49 -32.36 -18.90
CA LEU A 669 -13.08 -31.12 -19.37
C LEU A 669 -14.22 -30.59 -18.48
N ILE A 670 -14.83 -31.37 -17.56
CA ILE A 670 -15.75 -30.88 -16.52
C ILE A 670 -15.71 -31.80 -15.26
N ASP A 671 -15.46 -31.16 -14.12
CA ASP A 671 -15.30 -31.63 -12.73
C ASP A 671 -16.29 -32.71 -12.21
N ILE A 672 -16.03 -34.03 -12.41
CA ILE A 672 -16.68 -35.14 -11.67
C ILE A 672 -15.77 -36.40 -11.59
N GLY A 673 -15.31 -36.78 -10.38
CA GLY A 673 -14.95 -38.16 -9.94
C GLY A 673 -13.68 -38.87 -10.47
N ARG A 674 -12.77 -39.28 -9.56
CA ARG A 674 -11.51 -40.02 -9.83
C ARG A 674 -11.66 -41.53 -9.62
N LYS A 675 -12.01 -42.33 -10.63
CA LYS A 675 -11.90 -43.81 -10.55
C LYS A 675 -10.90 -44.34 -11.57
N THR A 676 -9.81 -44.93 -11.09
CA THR A 676 -8.81 -45.66 -11.86
C THR A 676 -9.22 -47.13 -12.00
N VAL A 677 -8.82 -47.79 -13.08
CA VAL A 677 -9.05 -49.23 -13.28
C VAL A 677 -7.71 -49.95 -13.20
N ASP A 678 -7.57 -50.91 -12.29
CA ASP A 678 -6.41 -51.79 -12.26
C ASP A 678 -6.55 -52.84 -13.38
N LEU A 679 -5.53 -52.96 -14.22
CA LEU A 679 -5.49 -53.92 -15.32
C LEU A 679 -5.65 -55.36 -14.85
N ASN A 680 -5.27 -55.69 -13.61
CA ASN A 680 -5.42 -57.03 -13.04
C ASN A 680 -6.87 -57.38 -12.68
N GLU A 681 -7.73 -56.39 -12.51
CA GLU A 681 -9.14 -56.60 -12.15
C GLU A 681 -10.04 -56.80 -13.38
N ILE A 682 -9.55 -56.49 -14.58
CA ILE A 682 -10.33 -56.59 -15.81
C ILE A 682 -10.56 -58.06 -16.17
N THR A 683 -11.82 -58.45 -16.22
CA THR A 683 -12.30 -59.81 -16.57
C THR A 683 -13.04 -59.85 -17.91
N GLY A 684 -13.43 -58.69 -18.45
CA GLY A 684 -14.07 -58.58 -19.76
C GLY A 684 -14.04 -57.15 -20.30
N ILE A 685 -14.06 -57.04 -21.63
CA ILE A 685 -14.08 -55.77 -22.36
C ILE A 685 -15.16 -55.87 -23.44
N SER A 686 -16.07 -54.90 -23.50
CA SER A 686 -17.11 -54.85 -24.55
C SER A 686 -17.32 -53.45 -25.08
N LEU A 687 -17.92 -53.33 -26.27
CA LEU A 687 -18.20 -52.07 -26.94
C LEU A 687 -19.71 -51.79 -27.01
N ASN A 688 -20.09 -50.55 -26.72
CA ASN A 688 -21.45 -50.03 -26.90
C ASN A 688 -21.38 -48.62 -27.50
N GLY A 689 -21.47 -48.56 -28.83
CA GLY A 689 -21.25 -47.35 -29.62
C GLY A 689 -19.83 -46.79 -29.40
N LYS A 690 -19.73 -45.52 -28.98
CA LYS A 690 -18.46 -44.87 -28.63
C LYS A 690 -17.95 -45.20 -27.22
N ASN A 691 -18.53 -46.19 -26.54
CA ASN A 691 -18.15 -46.52 -25.16
C ASN A 691 -17.55 -47.92 -25.06
N ILE A 692 -16.45 -48.05 -24.34
CA ILE A 692 -15.89 -49.31 -23.85
C ILE A 692 -16.43 -49.57 -22.46
N ILE A 693 -16.77 -50.82 -22.17
CA ILE A 693 -17.21 -51.28 -20.85
C ILE A 693 -16.21 -52.31 -20.34
N PHE A 694 -15.57 -52.01 -19.21
CA PHE A 694 -14.69 -52.92 -18.49
C PHE A 694 -15.49 -53.63 -17.40
N ALA A 695 -15.56 -54.95 -17.46
CA ALA A 695 -16.07 -55.78 -16.39
C ALA A 695 -14.94 -56.10 -15.41
N LEU A 696 -15.14 -55.80 -14.13
CA LEU A 696 -14.15 -56.05 -13.09
C LEU A 696 -14.45 -57.35 -12.33
N SER A 697 -13.42 -57.94 -11.74
CA SER A 697 -13.51 -59.11 -10.85
C SER A 697 -14.43 -58.89 -9.64
N SER A 698 -14.71 -57.62 -9.30
CA SER A 698 -15.66 -57.19 -8.27
C SER A 698 -17.13 -57.18 -8.70
N GLU A 699 -17.46 -57.70 -9.88
CA GLU A 699 -18.79 -57.63 -10.53
C GLU A 699 -19.26 -56.21 -10.89
N SER A 700 -18.41 -55.19 -10.68
CA SER A 700 -18.68 -53.82 -11.09
C SER A 700 -18.25 -53.57 -12.55
N GLN A 701 -18.91 -52.60 -13.19
CA GLN A 701 -18.60 -52.20 -14.56
C GLN A 701 -18.13 -50.75 -14.62
N VAL A 702 -17.07 -50.49 -15.38
CA VAL A 702 -16.58 -49.14 -15.66
C VAL A 702 -16.79 -48.84 -17.15
N LYS A 703 -17.62 -47.82 -17.43
CA LYS A 703 -17.91 -47.37 -18.79
C LYS A 703 -17.04 -46.17 -19.14
N MET A 704 -16.44 -46.19 -20.33
CA MET A 704 -15.55 -45.15 -20.80
C MET A 704 -15.80 -44.80 -22.26
N LYS A 705 -15.92 -43.50 -22.57
CA LYS A 705 -16.09 -43.01 -23.95
C LYS A 705 -14.75 -42.89 -24.67
N MET A 706 -14.68 -43.38 -25.92
CA MET A 706 -13.52 -43.31 -26.81
C MET A 706 -13.86 -42.63 -28.14
N PRO A 707 -12.88 -41.94 -28.76
CA PRO A 707 -13.01 -41.48 -30.15
C PRO A 707 -12.92 -42.66 -31.14
N GLU A 708 -13.53 -42.53 -32.31
CA GLU A 708 -13.73 -43.63 -33.29
C GLU A 708 -12.41 -44.22 -33.82
N ASP A 709 -11.38 -43.39 -33.93
CA ASP A 709 -10.04 -43.76 -34.36
C ASP A 709 -9.22 -44.50 -33.27
N ALA A 710 -9.72 -44.53 -32.03
CA ALA A 710 -9.10 -45.25 -30.91
C ALA A 710 -9.62 -46.69 -30.73
N LEU A 711 -10.53 -47.18 -31.59
CA LEU A 711 -11.10 -48.53 -31.49
C LEU A 711 -10.04 -49.64 -31.60
N ILE A 712 -8.98 -49.43 -32.39
CA ILE A 712 -7.85 -50.37 -32.52
C ILE A 712 -7.15 -50.62 -31.17
N ILE A 713 -7.13 -49.62 -30.28
CA ILE A 713 -6.54 -49.75 -28.94
C ILE A 713 -7.36 -50.74 -28.10
N VAL A 714 -8.68 -50.82 -28.32
CA VAL A 714 -9.58 -51.75 -27.62
C VAL A 714 -9.30 -53.19 -28.01
N ASP A 715 -9.09 -53.43 -29.30
CA ASP A 715 -8.71 -54.74 -29.82
C ASP A 715 -7.38 -55.19 -29.20
N VAL A 716 -6.39 -54.30 -29.20
CA VAL A 716 -5.08 -54.56 -28.57
C VAL A 716 -5.22 -54.84 -27.07
N MET A 717 -6.09 -54.11 -26.36
CA MET A 717 -6.34 -54.33 -24.94
C MET A 717 -7.03 -55.67 -24.69
N ALA A 718 -8.03 -56.04 -25.50
CA ALA A 718 -8.72 -57.32 -25.40
C ALA A 718 -7.75 -58.49 -25.63
N ASP A 719 -6.93 -58.40 -26.68
CA ASP A 719 -5.92 -59.40 -27.02
C ASP A 719 -4.91 -59.60 -25.87
N VAL A 720 -4.42 -58.51 -25.28
CA VAL A 720 -3.39 -58.56 -24.23
C VAL A 720 -3.96 -58.98 -22.87
N LEU A 721 -5.17 -58.53 -22.51
CA LEU A 721 -5.75 -58.76 -21.19
C LEU A 721 -6.52 -60.08 -21.09
N LEU A 722 -7.23 -60.47 -22.14
CA LEU A 722 -8.13 -61.63 -22.14
C LEU A 722 -7.55 -62.84 -22.87
N GLY A 723 -6.47 -62.63 -23.66
CA GLY A 723 -5.91 -63.62 -24.57
C GLY A 723 -6.85 -63.91 -25.75
N ASN A 724 -6.36 -64.56 -26.82
CA ASN A 724 -7.15 -64.99 -28.00
C ASN A 724 -8.22 -66.07 -27.66
N ASN A 725 -8.90 -65.97 -26.53
CA ASN A 725 -10.15 -66.67 -26.32
C ASN A 725 -11.24 -65.84 -26.99
N ASP A 726 -12.16 -66.50 -27.67
CA ASP A 726 -13.38 -65.96 -28.28
C ASP A 726 -14.37 -65.39 -27.22
N GLY A 727 -13.87 -64.65 -26.24
CA GLY A 727 -14.57 -64.05 -25.11
C GLY A 727 -15.29 -62.77 -25.49
N VAL A 728 -16.29 -62.92 -26.37
CA VAL A 728 -17.43 -62.03 -26.58
C VAL A 728 -17.09 -60.59 -27.01
N PHE A 729 -16.63 -60.45 -28.25
CA PHE A 729 -17.07 -59.34 -29.10
C PHE A 729 -18.54 -59.57 -29.50
N ASN A 730 -19.48 -59.28 -28.59
CA ASN A 730 -20.86 -59.07 -29.01
C ASN A 730 -21.07 -57.56 -29.11
N GLU A 731 -21.30 -57.09 -30.32
CA GLU A 731 -22.00 -55.84 -30.57
C GLU A 731 -23.38 -55.99 -29.91
N VAL A 732 -23.50 -55.55 -28.65
CA VAL A 732 -24.78 -55.65 -27.93
C VAL A 732 -25.71 -54.62 -28.55
N THR A 733 -26.56 -55.09 -29.47
CA THR A 733 -27.77 -54.35 -29.84
C THR A 733 -28.69 -54.45 -28.63
N ILE A 734 -28.64 -53.45 -27.75
CA ILE A 734 -29.61 -53.36 -26.64
C ILE A 734 -30.95 -53.01 -27.30
N SER A 735 -31.91 -53.93 -27.25
CA SER A 735 -33.30 -53.67 -27.58
C SER A 735 -33.83 -52.52 -26.73
N GLU A 736 -34.69 -51.68 -27.32
CA GLU A 736 -35.26 -50.41 -26.83
C GLU A 736 -35.96 -50.45 -25.44
N GLU A 737 -35.86 -51.53 -24.66
CA GLU A 737 -36.55 -51.72 -23.39
C GLU A 737 -35.73 -51.34 -22.14
N ILE A 738 -34.46 -50.91 -22.28
CA ILE A 738 -33.62 -50.48 -21.12
C ILE A 738 -33.42 -48.95 -21.06
N GLU A 739 -33.94 -48.18 -22.03
CA GLU A 739 -33.88 -46.71 -21.98
C GLU A 739 -34.79 -46.08 -20.92
N HIS A 740 -35.69 -46.86 -20.30
CA HIS A 740 -36.76 -46.32 -19.45
C HIS A 740 -36.59 -46.50 -17.92
N GLN A 741 -35.38 -46.76 -17.41
CA GLN A 741 -35.14 -46.86 -15.95
C GLN A 741 -34.06 -45.93 -15.36
N PHE A 742 -33.54 -44.96 -16.12
CA PHE A 742 -32.51 -44.03 -15.61
C PHE A 742 -32.87 -42.54 -15.62
N ASP A 743 -34.15 -42.19 -15.81
CA ASP A 743 -34.60 -40.78 -15.85
C ASP A 743 -35.17 -40.25 -14.52
N GLU A 744 -35.07 -41.01 -13.42
CA GLU A 744 -35.40 -40.51 -12.07
C GLU A 744 -34.22 -40.70 -11.13
N LEU A 745 -33.30 -39.73 -11.09
CA LEU A 745 -32.53 -39.32 -9.90
C LEU A 745 -31.76 -38.02 -10.19
N ALA A 746 -32.48 -37.00 -10.66
CA ALA A 746 -31.99 -35.63 -10.63
C ALA A 746 -32.71 -34.88 -9.51
N THR A 747 -32.08 -34.80 -8.33
CA THR A 747 -32.00 -33.59 -7.48
C THR A 747 -31.18 -33.92 -6.23
N GLU A 748 -29.85 -33.89 -6.33
CA GLU A 748 -29.02 -33.83 -5.12
C GLU A 748 -29.13 -32.43 -4.51
N GLN A 749 -29.69 -32.33 -3.30
CA GLN A 749 -29.68 -31.08 -2.53
C GLN A 749 -28.25 -30.80 -2.07
N THR A 750 -27.69 -29.69 -2.54
CA THR A 750 -26.36 -29.21 -2.14
C THR A 750 -26.45 -28.08 -1.12
N VAL A 751 -25.55 -28.06 -0.15
CA VAL A 751 -25.38 -26.99 0.87
C VAL A 751 -23.98 -26.39 0.76
N PHE A 752 -23.75 -25.22 1.36
CA PHE A 752 -22.40 -24.64 1.43
C PHE A 752 -21.76 -24.96 2.78
N CYS A 753 -20.53 -25.45 2.75
CA CYS A 753 -19.72 -25.70 3.94
C CYS A 753 -19.53 -24.39 4.71
N THR A 754 -19.91 -24.37 5.99
CA THR A 754 -19.84 -23.19 6.85
C THR A 754 -18.41 -22.79 7.22
N SER A 755 -17.43 -23.69 7.06
CA SER A 755 -16.01 -23.39 7.34
C SER A 755 -15.25 -22.85 6.13
N CYS A 756 -15.42 -23.42 4.94
CA CYS A 756 -14.64 -23.04 3.75
C CYS A 756 -15.46 -22.42 2.60
N GLY A 757 -16.78 -22.33 2.75
CA GLY A 757 -17.69 -21.71 1.79
C GLY A 757 -17.91 -22.50 0.49
N ARG A 758 -17.35 -23.71 0.36
CA ARG A 758 -17.51 -24.55 -0.84
C ARG A 758 -18.80 -25.35 -0.81
N LYS A 759 -19.37 -25.57 -1.99
CA LYS A 759 -20.62 -26.32 -2.19
C LYS A 759 -20.35 -27.83 -2.01
N ILE A 760 -21.12 -28.49 -1.15
CA ILE A 760 -21.00 -29.92 -0.83
C ILE A 760 -22.39 -30.59 -0.87
N PRO A 761 -22.47 -31.91 -1.12
CA PRO A 761 -23.73 -32.66 -0.97
C PRO A 761 -24.25 -32.56 0.47
N LYS A 762 -25.57 -32.50 0.66
CA LYS A 762 -26.14 -32.39 2.01
C LYS A 762 -25.93 -33.65 2.87
N ASP A 763 -25.79 -34.80 2.23
CA ASP A 763 -25.72 -36.14 2.81
C ASP A 763 -24.28 -36.64 3.10
N VAL A 764 -23.24 -35.81 2.94
CA VAL A 764 -21.88 -36.17 3.38
C VAL A 764 -21.62 -35.71 4.81
N ASN A 765 -21.09 -36.60 5.68
CA ASN A 765 -20.84 -36.31 7.10
C ASN A 765 -19.77 -35.21 7.32
N PHE A 766 -18.85 -35.05 6.37
CA PHE A 766 -17.74 -34.09 6.43
C PHE A 766 -17.55 -33.41 5.08
N CYS A 767 -17.09 -32.16 5.09
CA CYS A 767 -16.71 -31.43 3.90
C CYS A 767 -15.53 -32.14 3.22
N THR A 768 -15.74 -32.58 1.98
CA THR A 768 -14.74 -33.29 1.17
C THR A 768 -13.53 -32.44 0.78
N PHE A 769 -13.57 -31.13 1.04
CA PHE A 769 -12.47 -30.21 0.73
C PHE A 769 -11.60 -29.84 1.93
N CYS A 770 -12.19 -29.61 3.11
CA CYS A 770 -11.45 -29.15 4.29
C CYS A 770 -11.56 -30.08 5.50
N GLY A 771 -12.34 -31.16 5.42
CA GLY A 771 -12.52 -32.12 6.51
C GLY A 771 -13.42 -31.65 7.67
N ALA A 772 -13.95 -30.43 7.63
CA ALA A 772 -14.85 -29.93 8.66
C ALA A 772 -16.20 -30.69 8.66
N PRO A 773 -16.83 -30.95 9.83
CA PRO A 773 -18.12 -31.63 9.91
C PRO A 773 -19.20 -30.88 9.14
N ASN A 774 -20.03 -31.61 8.38
CA ASN A 774 -21.16 -31.02 7.69
C ASN A 774 -22.30 -30.81 8.69
N GLN A 775 -22.62 -29.55 8.99
CA GLN A 775 -23.65 -29.19 9.98
C GLN A 775 -25.09 -29.40 9.48
N TYR A 776 -25.26 -29.81 8.22
CA TYR A 776 -26.56 -30.06 7.61
C TYR A 776 -26.87 -31.56 7.41
N HIS A 777 -25.95 -32.44 7.82
CA HIS A 777 -26.12 -33.89 7.84
C HIS A 777 -26.86 -34.35 9.10
#